data_AF-A0AAE5CC77-F1
#
_entry.id   AF-A0AAE5CC77-F1
#
_cell.length_a   1.000
_cell.length_b   1.000
_cell.length_c   1.000
_cell.angle_alpha   90.00
_cell.angle_beta   90.00
_cell.angle_gamma   90.00
#
_symmetry.space_group_name_H-M   'P 1'
#
loop_
_entity.id
_entity.type
_entity.pdbx_description
1 polymer ?
#
loop_
_entity_poly.entity_id
_entity_poly.type
_entity_poly.pdbx_seq_one_letter_code
_entity_poly.pdbx_strand_id
1 'polypeptide(L)'
;MMTSKNPKWSSDRSGLALIMTIMVLAVVGTIVGAMVTVVMASVRTAGMEYHEGRVFYAAEAGGEAALAQIKLALQDGLLEDTELTDMTAPVMDGFNFDQFEVQKMGTPIVETITDGPFAGLYALTQNVRITSLAEDRAGNLGGVVLDAKAQAIPIFQFGVFFHEDLEATNGPPMDFAGRVHSNGNIYLSSANAWYREMITTPGEIVWDRKDFHSKKTGVYINDGDGNEVNLDFDSRSIPDPEAFKFESCEKFDCRLQTGAFGVEELRLPLPEEVPPYELIRPQETDDGAAEKSVKFAWNADTYIEIDLTSLSARSVVCEDGDDDGDDDDGETKWWPKLTVVRDGLPVPNQPQLCDIATWRWSAFYDGREEEMKDVLTIDIEQLDAWIGGDASRATRVIYVEFVVPGTIAGYPSNVQDLLLDATIDPAVRLKNGDPLPNEMTVATDWPLYVQGNYNVAPKKPAGLASDGLTILSKEWRDWENRPDDEIVEDCEGLVFDGHPCPDFEAWAAGWDYREARETTVNAGVIAGHWPTPCDHHDVGCAADGSDDFYQDWYGGGIENFPRFLESWRQSGAKVLFHFRGALISPFTSQKTEGTWNGSYYRPPARDWAFDTDFRDPELLPPGTPNVGSVIRTAMREAF
;
A
#
# COMPACT_ATOMS: atom_id res chain seq x y z
N MET A 1 32.17 118.66 -49.98
CA MET A 1 32.00 117.22 -50.24
C MET A 1 32.16 116.50 -48.91
N MET A 2 31.13 115.77 -48.49
CA MET A 2 30.94 115.18 -47.16
C MET A 2 32.02 114.15 -46.79
N THR A 3 32.43 114.12 -45.52
CA THR A 3 33.02 112.94 -44.87
C THR A 3 32.34 112.72 -43.52
N SER A 4 31.71 111.56 -43.40
CA SER A 4 30.76 111.18 -42.38
C SER A 4 31.39 110.98 -41.00
N LYS A 5 30.71 111.50 -39.97
CA LYS A 5 30.91 111.13 -38.57
C LYS A 5 30.32 109.74 -38.33
N ASN A 6 31.13 108.81 -37.81
CA ASN A 6 30.64 107.55 -37.27
C ASN A 6 30.03 107.78 -35.87
N PRO A 7 28.79 107.33 -35.58
CA PRO A 7 28.30 107.21 -34.22
C PRO A 7 28.74 105.88 -33.62
N LYS A 8 29.36 105.93 -32.42
CA LYS A 8 29.54 104.76 -31.55
C LYS A 8 28.17 104.33 -31.02
N TRP A 9 27.72 103.14 -31.39
CA TRP A 9 26.61 102.45 -30.73
C TRP A 9 27.19 101.47 -29.71
N SER A 10 26.88 101.64 -28.42
CA SER A 10 27.12 100.63 -27.41
C SER A 10 26.10 99.51 -27.60
N SER A 11 26.55 98.32 -27.97
CA SER A 11 25.69 97.13 -27.94
C SER A 11 25.54 96.67 -26.50
N ASP A 12 24.43 97.03 -25.86
CA ASP A 12 24.09 96.49 -24.55
C ASP A 12 23.58 95.05 -24.73
N ARG A 13 24.53 94.11 -24.85
CA ARG A 13 24.28 92.66 -25.00
C ARG A 13 24.06 91.94 -23.67
N SER A 14 23.81 92.68 -22.60
CA SER A 14 23.63 92.15 -21.24
C SER A 14 22.22 91.61 -20.97
N GLY A 15 21.18 92.13 -21.66
CA GLY A 15 19.79 91.68 -21.48
C GLY A 15 19.36 90.44 -22.29
N LEU A 16 19.95 90.21 -23.47
CA LEU A 16 19.54 89.12 -24.39
C LEU A 16 20.19 87.77 -24.01
N ALA A 17 21.41 87.81 -23.46
CA ALA A 17 22.05 86.64 -22.87
C ALA A 17 21.27 86.12 -21.67
N LEU A 18 20.83 87.01 -20.76
CA LEU A 18 20.02 86.63 -19.59
C LEU A 18 18.72 85.91 -20.01
N ILE A 19 18.00 86.44 -21.00
CA ILE A 19 16.74 85.83 -21.49
C ILE A 19 16.99 84.46 -22.14
N MET A 20 18.03 84.30 -22.97
CA MET A 20 18.38 82.99 -23.55
C MET A 20 18.83 81.99 -22.49
N THR A 21 19.59 82.43 -21.47
CA THR A 21 20.00 81.55 -20.37
C THR A 21 18.81 81.12 -19.51
N ILE A 22 17.85 82.02 -19.26
CA ILE A 22 16.60 81.71 -18.56
C ILE A 22 15.73 80.76 -19.40
N MET A 23 15.65 80.94 -20.72
CA MET A 23 14.92 80.00 -21.59
C MET A 23 15.56 78.60 -21.62
N VAL A 24 16.89 78.52 -21.72
CA VAL A 24 17.60 77.23 -21.67
C VAL A 24 17.45 76.57 -20.30
N LEU A 25 17.57 77.33 -19.20
CA LEU A 25 17.33 76.83 -17.85
C LEU A 25 15.88 76.38 -17.66
N ALA A 26 14.90 77.08 -18.25
CA ALA A 26 13.49 76.66 -18.21
C ALA A 26 13.29 75.36 -18.97
N VAL A 27 13.86 75.21 -20.17
CA VAL A 27 13.78 73.96 -20.97
C VAL A 27 14.46 72.81 -20.25
N VAL A 28 15.68 73.00 -19.74
CA VAL A 28 16.39 71.98 -18.95
C VAL A 28 15.60 71.63 -17.68
N GLY A 29 15.03 72.62 -16.99
CA GLY A 29 14.16 72.41 -15.84
C GLY A 29 12.92 71.57 -16.17
N THR A 30 12.28 71.82 -17.33
CA THR A 30 11.15 70.99 -17.78
C THR A 30 11.55 69.56 -18.13
N ILE A 31 12.72 69.36 -18.74
CA ILE A 31 13.24 68.05 -19.11
C ILE A 31 13.63 67.25 -17.85
N VAL A 32 14.32 67.88 -16.89
CA VAL A 32 14.66 67.25 -15.61
C VAL A 32 13.39 66.93 -14.81
N GLY A 33 12.42 67.85 -14.77
CA GLY A 33 11.12 67.59 -14.15
C GLY A 33 10.40 66.39 -14.77
N ALA A 34 10.37 66.31 -16.11
CA ALA A 34 9.80 65.18 -16.83
C ALA A 34 10.54 63.86 -16.53
N MET A 35 11.88 63.86 -16.51
CA MET A 35 12.66 62.67 -16.16
C MET A 35 12.40 62.21 -14.72
N VAL A 36 12.34 63.13 -13.77
CA VAL A 36 12.02 62.80 -12.37
C VAL A 36 10.63 62.19 -12.25
N THR A 37 9.64 62.72 -12.97
CA THR A 37 8.28 62.13 -12.98
C THR A 37 8.25 60.74 -13.60
N VAL A 38 9.03 60.49 -14.67
CA VAL A 38 9.14 59.15 -15.28
C VAL A 38 9.83 58.18 -14.32
N VAL A 39 10.92 58.58 -13.68
CA VAL A 39 11.63 57.74 -12.69
C VAL A 39 10.76 57.43 -11.48
N MET A 40 10.04 58.42 -10.94
CA MET A 40 9.10 58.21 -9.83
C MET A 40 7.96 57.28 -10.23
N ALA A 41 7.43 57.42 -11.45
CA ALA A 41 6.42 56.51 -11.99
C ALA A 41 6.99 55.08 -12.12
N SER A 42 8.18 54.91 -12.68
CA SER A 42 8.84 53.61 -12.80
C SER A 42 9.13 52.95 -11.45
N VAL A 43 9.61 53.70 -10.44
CA VAL A 43 9.84 53.18 -9.09
C VAL A 43 8.51 52.78 -8.43
N ARG A 44 7.45 53.54 -8.65
CA ARG A 44 6.12 53.21 -8.14
C ARG A 44 5.57 51.94 -8.81
N THR A 45 5.69 51.82 -10.12
CA THR A 45 5.27 50.62 -10.87
C THR A 45 6.06 49.39 -10.41
N ALA A 46 7.39 49.48 -10.33
CA ALA A 46 8.22 48.39 -9.83
C ALA A 46 7.91 48.01 -8.38
N GLY A 47 7.56 48.99 -7.54
CA GLY A 47 7.11 48.74 -6.17
C GLY A 47 5.78 47.98 -6.16
N MET A 48 4.80 48.40 -6.96
CA MET A 48 3.51 47.71 -7.07
C MET A 48 3.69 46.27 -7.56
N GLU A 49 4.45 46.05 -8.64
CA GLU A 49 4.75 44.72 -9.18
C GLU A 49 5.46 43.81 -8.15
N TYR A 50 6.38 44.38 -7.37
CA TYR A 50 7.06 43.64 -6.29
C TYR A 50 6.09 43.22 -5.16
N HIS A 51 5.20 44.12 -4.76
CA HIS A 51 4.20 43.81 -3.73
C HIS A 51 3.16 42.79 -4.24
N GLU A 52 2.66 42.99 -5.46
CA GLU A 52 1.72 42.11 -6.17
C GLU A 52 2.27 40.68 -6.29
N GLY A 53 3.51 40.53 -6.79
CA GLY A 53 4.14 39.21 -6.87
C GLY A 53 4.28 38.53 -5.50
N ARG A 54 4.63 39.29 -4.45
CA ARG A 54 4.76 38.74 -3.10
C ARG A 54 3.45 38.25 -2.52
N VAL A 55 2.36 39.00 -2.66
CA VAL A 55 1.04 38.59 -2.16
C VAL A 55 0.46 37.45 -3.00
N PHE A 56 0.72 37.44 -4.31
CA PHE A 56 0.34 36.33 -5.19
C PHE A 56 1.00 35.00 -4.76
N TYR A 57 2.33 34.99 -4.57
CA TYR A 57 3.03 33.78 -4.10
C TYR A 57 2.60 33.37 -2.68
N ALA A 58 2.24 34.33 -1.83
CA ALA A 58 1.67 34.01 -0.52
C ALA A 58 0.30 33.34 -0.66
N ALA A 59 -0.57 33.86 -1.53
CA ALA A 59 -1.87 33.24 -1.83
C ALA A 59 -1.72 31.84 -2.45
N GLU A 60 -0.76 31.64 -3.36
CA GLU A 60 -0.42 30.33 -3.92
C GLU A 60 0.00 29.35 -2.83
N ALA A 61 0.88 29.75 -1.90
CA ALA A 61 1.27 28.93 -0.76
C ALA A 61 0.07 28.56 0.14
N GLY A 62 -0.91 29.46 0.30
CA GLY A 62 -2.17 29.14 0.95
C GLY A 62 -2.95 28.06 0.22
N GLY A 63 -3.04 28.16 -1.10
CA GLY A 63 -3.61 27.14 -1.96
C GLY A 63 -2.95 25.76 -1.83
N GLU A 64 -1.63 25.71 -1.88
CA GLU A 64 -0.85 24.48 -1.71
C GLU A 64 -1.02 23.87 -0.31
N ALA A 65 -1.08 24.70 0.73
CA ALA A 65 -1.37 24.24 2.08
C ALA A 65 -2.77 23.63 2.22
N ALA A 66 -3.76 24.15 1.47
CA ALA A 66 -5.09 23.54 1.40
C ALA A 66 -5.06 22.18 0.70
N LEU A 67 -4.34 22.06 -0.42
CA LEU A 67 -4.18 20.78 -1.13
C LEU A 67 -3.52 19.72 -0.25
N ALA A 68 -2.48 20.09 0.50
CA ALA A 68 -1.85 19.21 1.48
C ALA A 68 -2.86 18.74 2.54
N GLN A 69 -3.67 19.64 3.09
CA GLN A 69 -4.71 19.28 4.07
C GLN A 69 -5.83 18.43 3.47
N ILE A 70 -6.26 18.67 2.23
CA ILE A 70 -7.24 17.82 1.53
C ILE A 70 -6.67 16.42 1.33
N LYS A 71 -5.38 16.31 1.02
CA LYS A 71 -4.70 15.02 0.89
C LYS A 71 -4.70 14.25 2.22
N LEU A 72 -4.63 14.95 3.36
CA LEU A 72 -4.82 14.37 4.68
C LEU A 72 -6.29 14.00 4.92
N ALA A 73 -7.24 14.86 4.57
CA ALA A 73 -8.66 14.61 4.82
C ALA A 73 -9.25 13.47 3.96
N LEU A 74 -8.68 13.18 2.78
CA LEU A 74 -9.16 12.10 1.91
C LEU A 74 -8.87 10.67 2.44
N GLN A 75 -8.55 10.53 3.73
CA GLN A 75 -8.10 9.30 4.34
C GLN A 75 -9.16 8.22 4.45
N ASP A 76 -10.46 8.52 4.57
CA ASP A 76 -11.51 7.49 4.56
C ASP A 76 -12.04 7.21 3.13
N GLY A 77 -11.39 7.79 2.11
CA GLY A 77 -11.87 7.75 0.71
C GLY A 77 -13.06 8.68 0.44
N LEU A 78 -13.48 9.46 1.43
CA LEU A 78 -14.46 10.52 1.33
C LEU A 78 -13.81 11.83 1.83
N LEU A 79 -14.53 12.92 1.61
CA LEU A 79 -14.23 14.18 2.28
C LEU A 79 -15.51 14.52 3.01
N GLU A 80 -15.44 14.87 4.28
CA GLU A 80 -16.56 15.38 5.05
C GLU A 80 -16.61 16.91 5.00
N ASP A 81 -17.79 17.51 5.20
CA ASP A 81 -17.92 18.98 5.19
C ASP A 81 -17.21 19.60 6.40
N THR A 82 -17.21 18.89 7.53
CA THR A 82 -16.50 19.23 8.78
C THR A 82 -15.00 19.37 8.55
N GLU A 83 -14.39 18.40 7.88
CA GLU A 83 -12.95 18.40 7.58
C GLU A 83 -12.54 19.61 6.75
N LEU A 84 -13.35 19.98 5.75
CA LEU A 84 -13.06 21.15 4.92
C LEU A 84 -13.17 22.46 5.69
N THR A 85 -14.10 22.54 6.65
CA THR A 85 -14.25 23.74 7.49
C THR A 85 -13.16 23.90 8.54
N ASP A 86 -12.52 22.80 8.93
CA ASP A 86 -11.42 22.80 9.90
C ASP A 86 -10.05 23.11 9.25
N MET A 87 -9.98 23.15 7.91
CA MET A 87 -8.75 23.49 7.20
C MET A 87 -8.34 24.94 7.45
N THR A 88 -7.05 25.14 7.70
CA THR A 88 -6.48 26.45 8.02
C THR A 88 -5.43 26.91 7.02
N ALA A 89 -5.36 28.22 6.80
CA ALA A 89 -4.30 28.82 6.00
C ALA A 89 -2.93 28.65 6.68
N PRO A 90 -1.82 28.60 5.93
CA PRO A 90 -0.49 28.48 6.49
C PRO A 90 -0.08 29.75 7.24
N VAL A 91 0.71 29.59 8.30
CA VAL A 91 1.29 30.72 9.04
C VAL A 91 2.53 31.23 8.30
N MET A 92 2.47 32.45 7.75
CA MET A 92 3.60 33.10 7.08
C MET A 92 3.87 34.50 7.65
N ASP A 93 5.12 34.77 8.02
CA ASP A 93 5.46 36.08 8.61
C ASP A 93 5.24 37.23 7.60
N GLY A 94 4.46 38.21 8.02
CA GLY A 94 4.16 39.41 7.24
C GLY A 94 3.00 39.27 6.26
N PHE A 95 2.29 38.14 6.28
CA PHE A 95 1.07 37.91 5.50
C PHE A 95 -0.09 37.44 6.40
N ASN A 96 -1.29 37.90 6.08
CA ASN A 96 -2.54 37.42 6.69
C ASN A 96 -3.42 36.77 5.62
N PHE A 97 -4.21 35.77 6.02
CA PHE A 97 -5.12 35.05 5.14
C PHE A 97 -6.57 35.28 5.57
N ASP A 98 -7.08 36.48 5.30
CA ASP A 98 -8.39 36.91 5.79
C ASP A 98 -9.56 36.20 5.07
N GLN A 99 -9.30 35.64 3.88
CA GLN A 99 -10.25 34.81 3.16
C GLN A 99 -9.56 33.53 2.68
N PHE A 100 -9.71 32.48 3.47
CA PHE A 100 -9.27 31.13 3.16
C PHE A 100 -10.48 30.20 3.26
N GLU A 101 -10.81 29.52 2.17
CA GLU A 101 -12.01 28.71 2.10
C GLU A 101 -11.80 27.51 1.18
N VAL A 102 -12.25 26.33 1.64
CA VAL A 102 -12.23 25.09 0.87
C VAL A 102 -13.67 24.56 0.79
N GLN A 103 -14.16 24.30 -0.43
CA GLN A 103 -15.55 23.89 -0.66
C GLN A 103 -15.64 22.70 -1.62
N LYS A 104 -16.56 21.77 -1.32
CA LYS A 104 -16.99 20.75 -2.29
C LYS A 104 -17.78 21.35 -3.42
N MET A 105 -17.54 20.85 -4.62
CA MET A 105 -18.25 21.21 -5.85
C MET A 105 -19.10 20.03 -6.32
N GLY A 106 -20.38 20.05 -5.95
CA GLY A 106 -21.30 18.96 -6.28
C GLY A 106 -21.05 17.68 -5.48
N THR A 107 -21.70 16.59 -5.89
CA THR A 107 -21.56 15.27 -5.27
C THR A 107 -20.34 14.52 -5.84
N PRO A 108 -19.75 13.58 -5.09
CA PRO A 108 -18.73 12.68 -5.62
C PRO A 108 -19.24 11.94 -6.87
N ILE A 109 -18.36 11.73 -7.85
CA ILE A 109 -18.65 11.00 -9.09
C ILE A 109 -17.60 9.93 -9.33
N VAL A 110 -18.02 8.76 -9.84
CA VAL A 110 -17.08 7.75 -10.32
C VAL A 110 -16.64 8.15 -11.72
N GLU A 111 -15.35 8.38 -11.92
CA GLU A 111 -14.78 8.72 -13.23
C GLU A 111 -13.39 8.13 -13.41
N THR A 112 -12.94 8.03 -14.66
CA THR A 112 -11.56 7.67 -14.99
C THR A 112 -10.65 8.89 -14.80
N ILE A 113 -9.54 8.71 -14.10
CA ILE A 113 -8.46 9.68 -13.99
C ILE A 113 -7.90 9.94 -15.38
N THR A 114 -7.84 11.21 -15.79
CA THR A 114 -7.46 11.62 -17.14
C THR A 114 -6.05 12.20 -17.22
N ASP A 115 -5.53 12.69 -16.10
CA ASP A 115 -4.25 13.38 -16.02
C ASP A 115 -3.38 12.82 -14.88
N GLY A 116 -2.07 13.02 -14.99
CA GLY A 116 -1.11 12.61 -13.98
C GLY A 116 -0.68 11.13 -14.06
N PRO A 117 0.13 10.67 -13.10
CA PRO A 117 0.75 9.33 -13.11
C PRO A 117 -0.27 8.20 -12.97
N PHE A 118 -1.45 8.49 -12.42
CA PHE A 118 -2.53 7.53 -12.21
C PHE A 118 -3.61 7.57 -13.30
N ALA A 119 -3.36 8.29 -14.41
CA ALA A 119 -4.27 8.33 -15.54
C ALA A 119 -4.63 6.92 -16.04
N GLY A 120 -5.92 6.70 -16.29
CA GLY A 120 -6.50 5.42 -16.69
C GLY A 120 -7.07 4.58 -15.55
N LEU A 121 -6.83 4.92 -14.28
CA LEU A 121 -7.53 4.32 -13.15
C LEU A 121 -8.91 4.95 -12.95
N TYR A 122 -9.85 4.22 -12.37
CA TYR A 122 -11.11 4.76 -11.88
C TYR A 122 -10.93 5.27 -10.45
N ALA A 123 -11.61 6.37 -10.14
CA ALA A 123 -11.65 6.92 -8.80
C ALA A 123 -13.03 7.47 -8.47
N LEU A 124 -13.42 7.39 -7.19
CA LEU A 124 -14.48 8.24 -6.67
C LEU A 124 -13.88 9.64 -6.50
N THR A 125 -14.31 10.58 -7.34
CA THR A 125 -13.76 11.92 -7.41
C THR A 125 -14.71 12.94 -6.79
N GLN A 126 -14.23 13.65 -5.77
CA GLN A 126 -14.84 14.87 -5.24
C GLN A 126 -14.12 16.09 -5.83
N ASN A 127 -14.85 16.90 -6.57
CA ASN A 127 -14.34 18.19 -7.03
C ASN A 127 -14.31 19.17 -5.85
N VAL A 128 -13.20 19.90 -5.68
CA VAL A 128 -12.97 20.85 -4.59
C VAL A 128 -12.52 22.18 -5.17
N ARG A 129 -13.01 23.28 -4.60
CA ARG A 129 -12.56 24.64 -4.88
C ARG A 129 -11.90 25.22 -3.64
N ILE A 130 -10.69 25.72 -3.81
CA ILE A 130 -9.93 26.41 -2.78
C ILE A 130 -9.84 27.88 -3.17
N THR A 131 -10.17 28.78 -2.24
CA THR A 131 -9.97 30.22 -2.37
C THR A 131 -8.97 30.63 -1.30
N SER A 132 -7.86 31.24 -1.72
CA SER A 132 -6.86 31.79 -0.80
C SER A 132 -6.57 33.24 -1.17
N LEU A 133 -6.78 34.14 -0.21
CA LEU A 133 -6.50 35.57 -0.33
C LEU A 133 -5.46 35.96 0.72
N ALA A 134 -4.31 36.49 0.29
CA ALA A 134 -3.23 36.92 1.16
C ALA A 134 -3.13 38.46 1.18
N GLU A 135 -2.95 39.02 2.37
CA GLU A 135 -2.72 40.45 2.61
C GLU A 135 -1.34 40.68 3.22
N ASP A 136 -0.55 41.62 2.69
CA ASP A 136 0.71 42.04 3.33
C ASP A 136 0.52 43.10 4.42
N ARG A 137 1.56 43.36 5.23
CA ARG A 137 1.50 44.40 6.30
C ARG A 137 1.17 45.82 5.80
N ALA A 138 1.23 46.08 4.49
CA ALA A 138 0.93 47.37 3.89
C ALA A 138 -0.51 47.44 3.34
N GLY A 139 -1.27 46.34 3.42
CA GLY A 139 -2.64 46.24 2.92
C GLY A 139 -2.74 45.91 1.43
N ASN A 140 -1.66 45.42 0.81
CA ASN A 140 -1.73 44.90 -0.56
C ASN A 140 -2.36 43.52 -0.54
N LEU A 141 -3.25 43.25 -1.49
CA LEU A 141 -4.01 42.00 -1.59
C LEU A 141 -3.62 41.26 -2.85
N GLY A 142 -3.53 39.93 -2.76
CA GLY A 142 -3.45 39.02 -3.90
C GLY A 142 -4.22 37.75 -3.59
N GLY A 143 -4.83 37.14 -4.60
CA GLY A 143 -5.65 35.97 -4.39
C GLY A 143 -5.50 34.93 -5.48
N VAL A 144 -5.80 33.68 -5.13
CA VAL A 144 -5.84 32.56 -6.05
C VAL A 144 -7.12 31.75 -5.80
N VAL A 145 -7.75 31.31 -6.88
CA VAL A 145 -8.77 30.26 -6.83
C VAL A 145 -8.22 29.04 -7.55
N LEU A 146 -8.18 27.93 -6.82
CA LEU A 146 -7.71 26.64 -7.31
C LEU A 146 -8.90 25.69 -7.39
N ASP A 147 -9.01 25.00 -8.51
CA ASP A 147 -9.93 23.88 -8.68
C ASP A 147 -9.12 22.59 -8.64
N ALA A 148 -9.51 21.66 -7.77
CA ALA A 148 -8.81 20.40 -7.53
C ALA A 148 -9.78 19.21 -7.55
N LYS A 149 -9.23 18.02 -7.76
CA LYS A 149 -9.93 16.75 -7.68
C LYS A 149 -9.32 15.94 -6.54
N ALA A 150 -10.13 15.61 -5.55
CA ALA A 150 -9.79 14.64 -4.52
C ALA A 150 -10.33 13.27 -4.96
N GLN A 151 -9.45 12.29 -5.10
CA GLN A 151 -9.71 11.03 -5.81
C GLN A 151 -9.40 9.84 -4.91
N ALA A 152 -10.42 9.07 -4.57
CA ALA A 152 -10.27 7.80 -3.88
C ALA A 152 -10.19 6.67 -4.92
N ILE A 153 -9.01 6.04 -5.02
CA ILE A 153 -8.68 5.02 -6.01
C ILE A 153 -8.76 3.63 -5.34
N PRO A 154 -9.65 2.73 -5.75
CA PRO A 154 -9.63 1.35 -5.25
C PRO A 154 -8.28 0.67 -5.44
N ILE A 155 -7.72 0.14 -4.35
CA ILE A 155 -6.31 -0.33 -4.32
C ILE A 155 -6.07 -1.54 -5.21
N PHE A 156 -7.07 -2.40 -5.42
CA PHE A 156 -6.94 -3.58 -6.30
C PHE A 156 -6.92 -3.26 -7.79
N GLN A 157 -7.00 -1.99 -8.20
CA GLN A 157 -6.65 -1.59 -9.56
C GLN A 157 -5.14 -1.63 -9.83
N PHE A 158 -4.32 -1.60 -8.78
CA PHE A 158 -2.90 -1.91 -8.86
C PHE A 158 -2.74 -3.42 -8.87
N GLY A 159 -1.96 -3.95 -9.82
CA GLY A 159 -1.60 -5.36 -9.77
C GLY A 159 -0.57 -5.64 -8.67
N VAL A 160 0.30 -4.66 -8.40
CA VAL A 160 1.26 -4.69 -7.30
C VAL A 160 1.27 -3.33 -6.64
N PHE A 161 1.13 -3.30 -5.32
CA PHE A 161 1.27 -2.08 -4.52
C PHE A 161 2.08 -2.39 -3.27
N PHE A 162 3.11 -1.61 -2.99
CA PHE A 162 3.87 -1.69 -1.74
C PHE A 162 3.86 -0.33 -1.04
N HIS A 163 3.57 -0.31 0.26
CA HIS A 163 3.71 0.90 1.09
C HIS A 163 5.19 1.22 1.37
N GLU A 164 6.03 0.20 1.47
CA GLU A 164 7.48 0.34 1.60
C GLU A 164 8.18 0.03 0.27
N ASP A 165 9.48 -0.22 0.30
CA ASP A 165 10.26 -0.61 -0.87
C ASP A 165 9.72 -1.90 -1.50
N LEU A 166 9.66 -1.92 -2.83
CA LEU A 166 9.35 -3.11 -3.60
C LEU A 166 10.64 -3.74 -4.13
N GLU A 167 10.80 -5.03 -3.90
CA GLU A 167 11.88 -5.82 -4.50
C GLU A 167 11.31 -6.87 -5.43
N ALA A 168 11.88 -6.98 -6.64
CA ALA A 168 11.52 -8.02 -7.59
C ALA A 168 12.78 -8.70 -8.12
N THR A 169 13.00 -9.94 -7.67
CA THR A 169 14.20 -10.71 -8.02
C THR A 169 13.89 -12.16 -8.41
N ASN A 170 12.79 -12.33 -9.14
CA ASN A 170 12.28 -13.64 -9.53
C ASN A 170 13.34 -14.52 -10.21
N GLY A 171 13.49 -15.76 -9.71
CA GLY A 171 14.28 -16.80 -10.38
C GLY A 171 13.54 -17.43 -11.58
N PRO A 172 12.37 -18.07 -11.35
CA PRO A 172 11.43 -18.44 -12.41
C PRO A 172 10.91 -17.24 -13.22
N PRO A 173 10.58 -17.41 -14.52
CA PRO A 173 9.96 -16.36 -15.33
C PRO A 173 8.72 -15.74 -14.68
N MET A 174 8.54 -14.43 -14.85
CA MET A 174 7.37 -13.68 -14.39
C MET A 174 6.91 -12.74 -15.50
N ASP A 175 5.66 -12.87 -15.94
CA ASP A 175 5.04 -12.01 -16.97
C ASP A 175 3.82 -11.32 -16.37
N PHE A 176 3.99 -10.06 -15.96
CA PHE A 176 3.01 -9.36 -15.13
C PHE A 176 2.27 -8.28 -15.92
N ALA A 177 0.96 -8.49 -16.06
CA ALA A 177 0.06 -7.64 -16.84
C ALA A 177 -0.83 -6.70 -16.00
N GLY A 178 -0.23 -6.04 -15.00
CA GLY A 178 -0.90 -5.02 -14.19
C GLY A 178 0.05 -3.91 -13.77
N ARG A 179 -0.51 -2.81 -13.28
CA ARG A 179 0.27 -1.66 -12.79
C ARG A 179 1.04 -2.03 -11.53
N VAL A 180 2.26 -1.53 -11.42
CA VAL A 180 3.15 -1.70 -10.28
C VAL A 180 3.37 -0.34 -9.64
N HIS A 181 3.14 -0.27 -8.33
CA HIS A 181 3.41 0.93 -7.54
C HIS A 181 4.13 0.55 -6.24
N SER A 182 5.04 1.42 -5.81
CA SER A 182 5.58 1.41 -4.46
C SER A 182 5.66 2.84 -3.97
N ASN A 183 5.24 3.09 -2.73
CA ASN A 183 5.46 4.37 -2.07
C ASN A 183 6.94 4.54 -1.68
N GLY A 184 7.68 3.43 -1.51
CA GLY A 184 9.14 3.42 -1.34
C GLY A 184 9.89 3.28 -2.67
N ASN A 185 11.14 2.86 -2.61
CA ASN A 185 11.98 2.59 -3.78
C ASN A 185 11.62 1.26 -4.45
N ILE A 186 11.90 1.13 -5.75
CA ILE A 186 11.68 -0.11 -6.50
C ILE A 186 13.02 -0.70 -6.95
N TYR A 187 13.31 -1.92 -6.52
CA TYR A 187 14.51 -2.69 -6.90
C TYR A 187 14.14 -3.79 -7.89
N LEU A 188 14.69 -3.73 -9.09
CA LEU A 188 14.43 -4.69 -10.16
C LEU A 188 15.73 -5.41 -10.51
N SER A 189 15.80 -6.73 -10.28
CA SER A 189 16.93 -7.54 -10.75
C SER A 189 16.55 -8.98 -11.05
N SER A 190 16.20 -9.22 -12.31
CA SER A 190 15.72 -10.52 -12.79
C SER A 190 16.32 -10.91 -14.14
N ALA A 191 16.36 -12.21 -14.42
CA ALA A 191 16.82 -12.74 -15.71
C ALA A 191 15.68 -12.87 -16.75
N ASN A 192 14.44 -12.73 -16.30
CA ASN A 192 13.23 -13.12 -17.03
C ASN A 192 11.97 -12.52 -16.36
N ALA A 193 11.90 -11.18 -16.27
CA ALA A 193 10.74 -10.44 -15.79
C ALA A 193 10.20 -9.53 -16.88
N TRP A 194 8.89 -9.59 -17.13
CA TRP A 194 8.19 -8.74 -18.08
C TRP A 194 7.10 -7.96 -17.37
N TYR A 195 7.14 -6.63 -17.48
CA TYR A 195 6.13 -5.72 -16.97
C TYR A 195 5.39 -5.10 -18.15
N ARG A 196 4.09 -5.38 -18.25
CA ARG A 196 3.29 -4.97 -19.42
C ARG A 196 2.68 -3.58 -19.30
N GLU A 197 2.62 -3.04 -18.07
CA GLU A 197 1.98 -1.77 -17.73
C GLU A 197 2.90 -0.84 -16.95
N MET A 198 2.35 0.26 -16.42
CA MET A 198 3.11 1.29 -15.72
C MET A 198 3.75 0.78 -14.43
N ILE A 199 4.98 1.22 -14.19
CA ILE A 199 5.73 1.10 -12.94
C ILE A 199 5.91 2.52 -12.39
N THR A 200 5.47 2.76 -11.17
CA THR A 200 5.42 4.11 -10.58
C THR A 200 5.93 4.10 -9.14
N THR A 201 6.72 5.10 -8.76
CA THR A 201 7.15 5.34 -7.37
C THR A 201 7.46 6.83 -7.19
N PRO A 202 7.23 7.43 -6.00
CA PRO A 202 7.78 8.75 -5.69
C PRO A 202 9.29 8.70 -5.40
N GLY A 203 9.83 7.54 -5.04
CA GLY A 203 11.24 7.28 -4.76
C GLY A 203 12.09 6.95 -5.99
N GLU A 204 13.16 6.21 -5.75
CA GLU A 204 14.10 5.75 -6.77
C GLU A 204 13.70 4.41 -7.37
N ILE A 205 14.04 4.23 -8.64
CA ILE A 205 14.03 2.91 -9.28
C ILE A 205 15.47 2.50 -9.45
N VAL A 206 15.82 1.34 -8.91
CA VAL A 206 17.17 0.79 -8.88
C VAL A 206 17.21 -0.50 -9.69
N TRP A 207 18.10 -0.55 -10.67
CA TRP A 207 18.33 -1.75 -11.48
C TRP A 207 19.48 -2.58 -10.87
N ASP A 208 19.21 -3.11 -9.69
CA ASP A 208 20.04 -4.02 -8.89
C ASP A 208 19.17 -4.67 -7.79
N ARG A 209 19.71 -5.60 -7.00
CA ARG A 209 19.02 -6.02 -5.77
C ARG A 209 19.28 -5.02 -4.64
N LYS A 210 18.37 -4.99 -3.67
CA LYS A 210 18.51 -4.17 -2.46
C LYS A 210 19.53 -4.79 -1.50
N ASP A 211 19.37 -6.07 -1.19
CA ASP A 211 20.20 -6.84 -0.25
C ASP A 211 21.67 -6.98 -0.67
N PHE A 212 22.01 -7.22 -1.93
CA PHE A 212 23.43 -7.26 -2.36
C PHE A 212 23.61 -6.97 -3.84
N HIS A 213 24.84 -6.63 -4.24
CA HIS A 213 25.14 -6.35 -5.64
C HIS A 213 25.01 -7.61 -6.51
N SER A 214 23.92 -7.70 -7.28
CA SER A 214 23.65 -8.79 -8.21
C SER A 214 22.65 -8.36 -9.26
N LYS A 215 23.17 -7.54 -10.17
CA LYS A 215 22.44 -6.95 -11.28
C LYS A 215 22.23 -7.95 -12.42
N LYS A 216 20.97 -8.17 -12.81
CA LYS A 216 20.58 -9.01 -13.94
C LYS A 216 19.90 -8.20 -15.04
N THR A 217 20.15 -8.53 -16.30
CA THR A 217 19.72 -7.75 -17.48
C THR A 217 18.43 -8.26 -18.13
N GLY A 218 17.60 -9.03 -17.42
CA GLY A 218 16.42 -9.68 -17.99
C GLY A 218 15.11 -9.06 -17.53
N VAL A 219 15.12 -7.76 -17.25
CA VAL A 219 13.92 -6.98 -16.91
C VAL A 219 13.47 -6.27 -18.18
N TYR A 220 12.21 -6.48 -18.56
CA TYR A 220 11.60 -5.89 -19.74
C TYR A 220 10.36 -5.10 -19.36
N ILE A 221 10.23 -3.90 -19.89
CA ILE A 221 9.07 -3.02 -19.72
C ILE A 221 8.50 -2.79 -21.12
N ASN A 222 7.20 -2.98 -21.28
CA ASN A 222 6.55 -2.73 -22.55
C ASN A 222 6.50 -1.23 -22.86
N ASP A 223 6.76 -0.85 -24.11
CA ASP A 223 6.44 0.49 -24.62
C ASP A 223 4.92 0.66 -24.89
N GLY A 224 4.51 1.84 -25.35
CA GLY A 224 3.13 2.22 -25.65
C GLY A 224 2.46 1.34 -26.70
N ASP A 225 3.23 0.78 -27.64
CA ASP A 225 2.80 -0.14 -28.69
C ASP A 225 2.80 -1.62 -28.23
N GLY A 226 3.33 -1.90 -27.04
CA GLY A 226 3.40 -3.22 -26.44
C GLY A 226 4.66 -4.02 -26.78
N ASN A 227 5.69 -3.38 -27.35
CA ASN A 227 6.99 -4.02 -27.60
C ASN A 227 7.77 -4.15 -26.29
N GLU A 228 8.46 -5.27 -26.11
CA GLU A 228 9.30 -5.54 -24.94
C GLU A 228 10.64 -4.78 -25.05
N VAL A 229 10.87 -3.80 -24.17
CA VAL A 229 12.11 -3.02 -24.12
C VAL A 229 12.88 -3.34 -22.85
N ASN A 230 14.19 -3.59 -22.97
CA ASN A 230 15.03 -3.98 -21.84
C ASN A 230 15.34 -2.78 -20.94
N LEU A 231 15.31 -2.99 -19.62
CA LEU A 231 15.77 -2.01 -18.63
C LEU A 231 17.30 -1.97 -18.61
N ASP A 232 17.88 -0.83 -19.00
CA ASP A 232 19.32 -0.62 -19.07
C ASP A 232 19.80 0.66 -18.34
N PHE A 233 18.90 1.36 -17.63
CA PHE A 233 19.19 2.53 -16.79
C PHE A 233 18.34 2.50 -15.51
N ASP A 234 18.68 3.36 -14.56
CA ASP A 234 18.02 3.50 -13.26
C ASP A 234 18.27 4.90 -12.68
N SER A 235 17.68 5.20 -11.52
CA SER A 235 17.84 6.50 -10.84
C SER A 235 19.29 6.79 -10.41
N ARG A 236 20.11 5.77 -10.22
CA ARG A 236 21.53 5.93 -9.84
C ARG A 236 22.40 6.29 -11.04
N SER A 237 22.13 5.71 -12.20
CA SER A 237 22.85 5.99 -13.45
C SER A 237 22.39 7.28 -14.12
N ILE A 238 21.13 7.70 -13.92
CA ILE A 238 20.58 8.98 -14.39
C ILE A 238 19.90 9.71 -13.22
N PRO A 239 20.67 10.42 -12.38
CA PRO A 239 20.14 11.10 -11.19
C PRO A 239 19.45 12.43 -11.48
N ASP A 240 19.63 13.00 -12.68
CA ASP A 240 18.93 14.22 -13.08
C ASP A 240 17.47 13.90 -13.45
N PRO A 241 16.47 14.51 -12.77
CA PRO A 241 15.06 14.17 -12.97
C PRO A 241 14.55 14.35 -14.40
N GLU A 242 14.97 15.43 -15.08
CA GLU A 242 14.54 15.69 -16.45
C GLU A 242 15.19 14.73 -17.45
N ALA A 243 16.46 14.36 -17.23
CA ALA A 243 17.13 13.33 -18.02
C ALA A 243 16.50 11.95 -17.81
N PHE A 244 16.15 11.57 -16.57
CA PHE A 244 15.48 10.31 -16.29
C PHE A 244 14.11 10.24 -16.98
N LYS A 245 13.34 11.32 -16.86
CA LYS A 245 12.04 11.47 -17.52
C LYS A 245 12.15 11.35 -19.04
N PHE A 246 13.12 12.03 -19.64
CA PHE A 246 13.39 11.94 -21.07
C PHE A 246 13.68 10.51 -21.51
N GLU A 247 14.60 9.82 -20.84
CA GLU A 247 15.01 8.44 -21.17
C GLU A 247 13.84 7.46 -21.03
N SER A 248 13.05 7.57 -19.95
CA SER A 248 11.86 6.76 -19.73
C SER A 248 10.79 6.98 -20.81
N CYS A 249 10.59 8.23 -21.23
CA CYS A 249 9.67 8.55 -22.31
C CYS A 249 10.16 8.06 -23.68
N GLU A 250 11.46 8.12 -23.95
CA GLU A 250 12.03 7.61 -25.19
C GLU A 250 11.94 6.08 -25.30
N LYS A 251 12.25 5.35 -24.21
CA LYS A 251 12.33 3.89 -24.22
C LYS A 251 11.03 3.17 -23.92
N PHE A 252 10.23 3.71 -23.02
CA PHE A 252 9.09 3.01 -22.43
C PHE A 252 7.78 3.78 -22.57
N ASP A 253 7.70 4.82 -23.41
CA ASP A 253 6.54 5.72 -23.52
C ASP A 253 6.07 6.23 -22.15
N CYS A 254 7.04 6.62 -21.31
CA CYS A 254 6.85 7.20 -19.98
C CYS A 254 6.20 6.22 -18.98
N ARG A 255 6.33 4.90 -19.19
CA ARG A 255 5.76 3.89 -18.28
C ARG A 255 6.61 3.58 -17.05
N LEU A 256 7.86 4.06 -17.00
CA LEU A 256 8.74 3.95 -15.84
C LEU A 256 8.83 5.31 -15.15
N GLN A 257 8.07 5.55 -14.09
CA GLN A 257 7.94 6.87 -13.47
C GLN A 257 8.44 6.90 -12.02
N THR A 258 9.33 7.85 -11.74
CA THR A 258 9.78 8.21 -10.39
C THR A 258 9.11 9.52 -9.94
N GLY A 259 9.51 10.08 -8.79
CA GLY A 259 9.15 11.44 -8.38
C GLY A 259 9.43 12.52 -9.44
N ALA A 260 10.32 12.26 -10.42
CA ALA A 260 10.57 13.13 -11.58
C ALA A 260 9.31 13.40 -12.44
N PHE A 261 8.30 12.54 -12.37
CA PHE A 261 7.02 12.69 -13.07
C PHE A 261 5.94 13.37 -12.23
N GLY A 262 6.26 13.78 -10.99
CA GLY A 262 5.27 14.23 -10.01
C GLY A 262 4.47 13.07 -9.43
N VAL A 263 5.03 11.86 -9.41
CA VAL A 263 4.47 10.75 -8.65
C VAL A 263 4.59 11.10 -7.16
N GLU A 264 3.48 11.02 -6.45
CA GLU A 264 3.44 11.17 -5.00
C GLU A 264 3.07 9.84 -4.35
N GLU A 265 3.42 9.71 -3.07
CA GLU A 265 2.94 8.59 -2.25
C GLU A 265 1.42 8.55 -2.22
N LEU A 266 0.89 7.36 -2.45
CA LEU A 266 -0.52 7.01 -2.31
C LEU A 266 -0.78 6.66 -0.84
N ARG A 267 -1.55 7.50 -0.17
CA ARG A 267 -1.89 7.27 1.24
C ARG A 267 -2.96 6.18 1.34
N LEU A 268 -2.71 5.21 2.22
CA LEU A 268 -3.69 4.20 2.60
C LEU A 268 -4.85 4.84 3.36
N PRO A 269 -6.01 4.18 3.42
CA PRO A 269 -7.19 4.82 3.93
C PRO A 269 -7.25 4.77 5.46
N LEU A 270 -6.29 5.40 6.13
CA LEU A 270 -6.20 5.45 7.59
C LEU A 270 -5.77 6.85 8.03
N PRO A 271 -6.19 7.31 9.24
CA PRO A 271 -5.80 8.60 9.76
C PRO A 271 -4.28 8.82 9.78
N GLU A 272 -3.87 10.08 9.78
CA GLU A 272 -2.45 10.40 9.97
C GLU A 272 -2.01 9.90 11.35
N GLU A 273 -0.83 9.27 11.42
CA GLU A 273 -0.29 8.57 12.61
C GLU A 273 -0.84 7.17 12.88
N VAL A 274 -1.90 6.72 12.19
CA VAL A 274 -2.40 5.34 12.32
C VAL A 274 -1.60 4.42 11.38
N PRO A 275 -0.91 3.40 11.91
CA PRO A 275 -0.09 2.53 11.08
C PRO A 275 -0.98 1.70 10.14
N PRO A 276 -0.54 1.45 8.90
CA PRO A 276 -1.28 0.65 7.93
C PRO A 276 -1.74 -0.74 8.40
N TYR A 277 -1.02 -1.33 9.36
CA TYR A 277 -1.36 -2.61 9.99
C TYR A 277 -2.74 -2.60 10.66
N GLU A 278 -3.22 -1.43 11.11
CA GLU A 278 -4.55 -1.32 11.71
C GLU A 278 -5.67 -1.76 10.76
N LEU A 279 -5.48 -1.72 9.44
CA LEU A 279 -6.47 -2.16 8.46
C LEU A 279 -7.01 -3.58 8.72
N ILE A 280 -6.14 -4.47 9.21
CA ILE A 280 -6.45 -5.87 9.47
C ILE A 280 -6.63 -6.20 10.96
N ARG A 281 -6.48 -5.23 11.87
CA ARG A 281 -6.63 -5.43 13.33
C ARG A 281 -8.09 -5.68 13.73
N PRO A 282 -8.33 -6.37 14.87
CA PRO A 282 -9.67 -6.58 15.40
C PRO A 282 -10.33 -5.28 15.84
N GLN A 283 -11.60 -5.36 16.22
CA GLN A 283 -12.36 -4.20 16.70
C GLN A 283 -11.83 -3.75 18.06
N GLU A 284 -11.44 -2.47 18.19
CA GLU A 284 -11.08 -1.88 19.47
C GLU A 284 -12.10 -0.83 19.90
N THR A 285 -12.37 -0.73 21.22
CA THR A 285 -13.38 0.21 21.73
C THR A 285 -13.02 1.67 21.46
N ASP A 286 -11.72 1.96 21.41
CA ASP A 286 -11.17 3.31 21.24
C ASP A 286 -10.99 3.69 19.76
N ASP A 287 -11.30 2.77 18.81
CA ASP A 287 -11.24 3.06 17.37
C ASP A 287 -12.09 4.29 17.00
N GLY A 288 -11.48 5.23 16.29
CA GLY A 288 -12.16 6.40 15.74
C GLY A 288 -13.13 6.06 14.60
N ALA A 289 -13.83 7.08 14.11
CA ALA A 289 -14.80 6.90 13.01
C ALA A 289 -14.11 6.48 11.70
N ALA A 290 -12.92 7.02 11.45
CA ALA A 290 -12.14 6.72 10.25
C ALA A 290 -11.66 5.26 10.25
N GLU A 291 -11.09 4.78 11.36
CA GLU A 291 -10.65 3.39 11.53
C GLU A 291 -11.84 2.42 11.37
N LYS A 292 -12.97 2.73 11.99
CA LYS A 292 -14.22 1.95 11.86
C LYS A 292 -14.72 1.86 10.43
N SER A 293 -14.50 2.88 9.61
CA SER A 293 -14.96 2.90 8.22
C SER A 293 -14.14 2.01 7.28
N VAL A 294 -12.92 1.63 7.68
CA VAL A 294 -11.95 0.95 6.80
C VAL A 294 -11.49 -0.41 7.30
N LYS A 295 -11.42 -0.61 8.64
CA LYS A 295 -11.02 -1.89 9.23
C LYS A 295 -11.91 -3.02 8.74
N PHE A 296 -11.32 -4.13 8.29
CA PHE A 296 -12.10 -5.30 7.89
C PHE A 296 -12.96 -5.84 9.03
N ALA A 297 -12.46 -5.75 10.27
CA ALA A 297 -13.15 -6.16 11.48
C ALA A 297 -14.49 -5.43 11.70
N TRP A 298 -14.52 -4.11 11.50
CA TRP A 298 -15.75 -3.30 11.64
C TRP A 298 -16.71 -3.44 10.45
N ASN A 299 -16.17 -3.72 9.26
CA ASN A 299 -16.94 -3.90 8.02
C ASN A 299 -17.38 -5.35 7.77
N ALA A 300 -17.11 -6.28 8.70
CA ALA A 300 -17.49 -7.68 8.57
C ALA A 300 -18.99 -7.90 8.75
N ASP A 301 -19.64 -8.61 7.83
CA ASP A 301 -21.00 -9.13 8.04
C ASP A 301 -21.00 -10.46 8.81
N THR A 302 -19.83 -11.12 8.86
CA THR A 302 -19.61 -12.36 9.58
C THR A 302 -18.31 -12.24 10.38
N TYR A 303 -18.46 -12.04 11.69
CA TYR A 303 -17.34 -11.93 12.63
C TYR A 303 -17.20 -13.25 13.39
N ILE A 304 -16.02 -13.86 13.33
CA ILE A 304 -15.69 -15.11 14.01
C ILE A 304 -14.64 -14.81 15.07
N GLU A 305 -15.01 -14.99 16.34
CA GLU A 305 -14.09 -14.86 17.48
C GLU A 305 -13.71 -16.26 17.96
N ILE A 306 -12.41 -16.52 18.05
CA ILE A 306 -11.83 -17.73 18.65
C ILE A 306 -11.15 -17.34 19.97
N ASP A 307 -11.83 -17.62 21.07
CA ASP A 307 -11.32 -17.33 22.40
C ASP A 307 -10.48 -18.51 22.93
N LEU A 308 -9.17 -18.34 22.84
CA LEU A 308 -8.17 -19.29 23.35
C LEU A 308 -7.95 -19.10 24.85
N THR A 309 -8.46 -18.02 25.47
CA THR A 309 -8.40 -17.87 26.94
C THR A 309 -9.45 -18.73 27.65
N SER A 310 -10.47 -19.18 26.92
CA SER A 310 -11.58 -19.99 27.44
C SER A 310 -11.72 -21.33 26.70
N LEU A 311 -11.13 -22.38 27.28
CA LEU A 311 -11.21 -23.73 26.75
C LEU A 311 -12.41 -24.50 27.33
N SER A 312 -13.02 -25.37 26.53
CA SER A 312 -14.12 -26.22 26.98
C SER A 312 -13.98 -27.67 26.51
N ALA A 313 -14.41 -28.60 27.38
CA ALA A 313 -14.48 -30.04 27.11
C ALA A 313 -15.53 -30.45 26.06
N ARG A 314 -16.35 -29.51 25.59
CA ARG A 314 -17.45 -29.74 24.64
C ARG A 314 -17.61 -28.53 23.75
N SER A 315 -17.04 -28.60 22.56
CA SER A 315 -16.94 -27.46 21.65
C SER A 315 -18.12 -27.30 20.72
N VAL A 316 -18.25 -26.08 20.19
CA VAL A 316 -19.06 -25.76 19.01
C VAL A 316 -18.27 -26.02 17.70
N VAL A 317 -16.94 -26.13 17.79
CA VAL A 317 -16.00 -26.46 16.71
C VAL A 317 -15.67 -27.94 16.75
N CYS A 318 -15.62 -28.60 15.59
CA CYS A 318 -15.28 -30.01 15.50
C CYS A 318 -13.83 -30.22 15.03
N GLU A 319 -13.32 -31.42 15.24
CA GLU A 319 -12.01 -31.85 14.74
C GLU A 319 -12.02 -31.96 13.22
N ASP A 320 -10.93 -31.55 12.55
CA ASP A 320 -10.70 -31.89 11.15
C ASP A 320 -10.38 -33.38 11.06
N GLY A 321 -11.20 -34.16 10.35
CA GLY A 321 -11.16 -35.62 10.40
C GLY A 321 -9.99 -36.23 9.64
N ASP A 322 -9.16 -37.00 10.34
CA ASP A 322 -8.59 -38.27 9.89
C ASP A 322 -8.94 -39.33 10.98
N ASP A 323 -9.64 -40.40 10.57
CA ASP A 323 -9.96 -41.69 11.24
C ASP A 323 -9.65 -41.84 12.76
N ASP A 324 -10.59 -42.11 13.68
CA ASP A 324 -11.54 -43.22 13.61
C ASP A 324 -12.87 -43.00 14.36
N GLY A 325 -13.18 -41.80 14.87
CA GLY A 325 -14.36 -41.63 15.73
C GLY A 325 -14.36 -42.56 16.96
N ASP A 326 -13.15 -43.01 17.34
CA ASP A 326 -12.86 -43.87 18.46
C ASP A 326 -11.52 -43.40 19.06
N ASP A 327 -11.58 -42.25 19.73
CA ASP A 327 -10.78 -42.05 20.93
C ASP A 327 -11.43 -42.93 22.02
N ASP A 328 -11.26 -44.25 21.86
CA ASP A 328 -11.74 -45.29 22.77
C ASP A 328 -10.86 -45.32 24.05
N ASP A 329 -10.20 -44.20 24.38
CA ASP A 329 -9.38 -43.98 25.56
C ASP A 329 -10.15 -43.28 26.71
N GLY A 330 -11.30 -42.66 26.39
CA GLY A 330 -12.11 -41.92 27.36
C GLY A 330 -11.52 -40.58 27.79
N GLU A 331 -10.59 -40.02 27.02
CA GLU A 331 -9.97 -38.73 27.30
C GLU A 331 -10.86 -37.54 26.90
N THR A 332 -10.74 -36.44 27.66
CA THR A 332 -11.56 -35.24 27.44
C THR A 332 -10.83 -34.28 26.51
N LYS A 333 -11.24 -34.19 25.24
CA LYS A 333 -10.74 -33.19 24.29
C LYS A 333 -11.18 -31.77 24.67
N TRP A 334 -10.25 -30.82 24.63
CA TRP A 334 -10.53 -29.40 24.89
C TRP A 334 -10.36 -28.55 23.66
N TRP A 335 -11.26 -27.57 23.54
CA TRP A 335 -11.36 -26.75 22.36
C TRP A 335 -11.51 -25.28 22.73
N PRO A 336 -11.03 -24.36 21.87
CA PRO A 336 -11.32 -22.95 22.03
C PRO A 336 -12.81 -22.69 21.88
N LYS A 337 -13.27 -21.62 22.52
CA LYS A 337 -14.64 -21.15 22.36
C LYS A 337 -14.74 -20.34 21.07
N LEU A 338 -15.50 -20.84 20.09
CA LEU A 338 -15.81 -20.12 18.85
C LEU A 338 -17.17 -19.43 18.95
N THR A 339 -17.20 -18.14 18.63
CA THR A 339 -18.42 -17.33 18.53
C THR A 339 -18.55 -16.78 17.12
N VAL A 340 -19.71 -16.95 16.49
CA VAL A 340 -20.04 -16.30 15.20
C VAL A 340 -21.07 -15.20 15.44
N VAL A 341 -20.75 -13.98 15.02
CA VAL A 341 -21.62 -12.81 15.13
C VAL A 341 -21.97 -12.31 13.74
N ARG A 342 -23.27 -12.14 13.48
CA ARG A 342 -23.81 -11.55 12.25
C ARG A 342 -24.98 -10.65 12.62
N ASP A 343 -24.87 -9.34 12.40
CA ASP A 343 -25.80 -8.30 12.91
C ASP A 343 -27.28 -8.56 12.54
N GLY A 344 -27.99 -9.31 13.38
CA GLY A 344 -29.38 -9.74 13.15
C GLY A 344 -29.57 -10.78 12.03
N LEU A 345 -28.49 -11.28 11.41
CA LEU A 345 -28.54 -12.28 10.34
C LEU A 345 -28.46 -13.72 10.89
N PRO A 346 -28.91 -14.72 10.12
CA PRO A 346 -28.82 -16.12 10.54
C PRO A 346 -27.37 -16.58 10.70
N VAL A 347 -27.10 -17.25 11.81
CA VAL A 347 -25.82 -17.94 12.11
C VAL A 347 -25.97 -19.45 11.93
N PRO A 348 -24.91 -20.19 11.54
CA PRO A 348 -24.93 -21.65 11.52
C PRO A 348 -25.25 -22.22 12.90
N ASN A 349 -26.05 -23.29 12.96
CA ASN A 349 -26.18 -24.03 14.21
C ASN A 349 -24.92 -24.89 14.46
N GLN A 350 -24.78 -25.46 15.67
CA GLN A 350 -23.56 -26.16 16.06
C GLN A 350 -23.12 -27.28 15.07
N PRO A 351 -23.97 -28.22 14.64
CA PRO A 351 -23.58 -29.19 13.62
C PRO A 351 -23.08 -28.56 12.31
N GLN A 352 -23.79 -27.54 11.81
CA GLN A 352 -23.38 -26.84 10.58
C GLN A 352 -22.05 -26.11 10.76
N LEU A 353 -21.84 -25.50 11.93
CA LEU A 353 -20.61 -24.80 12.24
C LEU A 353 -19.43 -25.77 12.35
N CYS A 354 -19.65 -26.98 12.86
CA CYS A 354 -18.67 -28.05 12.88
C CYS A 354 -18.26 -28.53 11.49
N ASP A 355 -19.18 -28.52 10.52
CA ASP A 355 -18.86 -28.85 9.13
C ASP A 355 -18.06 -27.69 8.47
N ILE A 356 -18.42 -26.44 8.78
CA ILE A 356 -17.81 -25.25 8.18
C ILE A 356 -16.44 -24.93 8.78
N ALA A 357 -16.29 -25.08 10.09
CA ALA A 357 -15.14 -24.60 10.85
C ALA A 357 -14.61 -25.72 11.76
N THR A 358 -13.35 -26.09 11.54
CA THR A 358 -12.65 -27.10 12.34
C THR A 358 -11.38 -26.53 12.95
N TRP A 359 -11.03 -26.99 14.14
CA TRP A 359 -9.84 -26.54 14.86
C TRP A 359 -8.84 -27.68 15.00
N ARG A 360 -7.55 -27.36 14.88
CA ARG A 360 -6.47 -28.32 15.12
C ARG A 360 -5.28 -27.66 15.80
N TRP A 361 -4.95 -28.15 17.00
CA TRP A 361 -3.73 -27.78 17.71
C TRP A 361 -2.50 -28.36 17.01
N SER A 362 -1.44 -27.57 16.89
CA SER A 362 -0.17 -27.97 16.27
C SER A 362 -0.40 -28.77 14.98
N ALA A 363 -1.20 -28.20 14.07
CA ALA A 363 -1.67 -28.88 12.87
C ALA A 363 -0.50 -29.29 11.97
N PHE A 364 0.44 -28.38 11.74
CA PHE A 364 1.64 -28.60 10.95
C PHE A 364 2.74 -27.62 11.34
N TYR A 365 3.97 -27.97 11.01
CA TYR A 365 5.16 -27.14 11.14
C TYR A 365 5.29 -26.22 9.93
N ASP A 366 5.39 -24.92 10.18
CA ASP A 366 5.75 -23.92 9.17
C ASP A 366 7.27 -23.73 9.18
N GLY A 367 7.96 -24.31 8.19
CA GLY A 367 9.42 -24.23 8.12
C GLY A 367 9.99 -22.84 7.80
N ARG A 368 9.17 -21.82 7.49
CA ARG A 368 9.63 -20.43 7.39
C ARG A 368 9.60 -19.76 8.75
N GLU A 369 8.50 -19.95 9.49
CA GLU A 369 8.33 -19.36 10.82
C GLU A 369 9.03 -20.19 11.91
N GLU A 370 9.40 -21.44 11.59
CA GLU A 370 10.02 -22.42 12.47
C GLU A 370 9.15 -22.80 13.69
N GLU A 371 7.83 -22.67 13.55
CA GLU A 371 6.81 -22.85 14.61
C GLU A 371 5.67 -23.79 14.16
N MET A 372 4.99 -24.41 15.13
CA MET A 372 3.79 -25.22 14.90
C MET A 372 2.54 -24.34 14.82
N LYS A 373 1.74 -24.49 13.77
CA LYS A 373 0.52 -23.69 13.58
C LYS A 373 -0.70 -24.30 14.24
N ASP A 374 -1.44 -23.49 15.00
CA ASP A 374 -2.76 -23.84 15.55
C ASP A 374 -3.86 -23.34 14.60
N VAL A 375 -4.52 -24.25 13.89
CA VAL A 375 -5.24 -23.88 12.67
C VAL A 375 -6.75 -23.94 12.86
N LEU A 376 -7.42 -22.82 12.60
CA LEU A 376 -8.84 -22.79 12.27
C LEU A 376 -8.99 -23.01 10.75
N THR A 377 -9.52 -24.16 10.35
CA THR A 377 -9.87 -24.41 8.94
C THR A 377 -11.31 -24.00 8.69
N ILE A 378 -11.53 -23.15 7.68
CA ILE A 378 -12.83 -22.82 7.12
C ILE A 378 -13.00 -23.58 5.80
N ASP A 379 -13.90 -24.54 5.78
CA ASP A 379 -14.31 -25.26 4.58
C ASP A 379 -15.35 -24.43 3.80
N ILE A 380 -14.92 -23.92 2.65
CA ILE A 380 -15.74 -23.04 1.82
C ILE A 380 -16.86 -23.80 1.11
N GLU A 381 -16.69 -25.10 0.83
CA GLU A 381 -17.74 -25.94 0.26
C GLU A 381 -18.88 -26.15 1.27
N GLN A 382 -18.54 -26.41 2.54
CA GLN A 382 -19.55 -26.51 3.60
C GLN A 382 -20.22 -25.16 3.89
N LEU A 383 -19.48 -24.05 3.79
CA LEU A 383 -20.05 -22.71 3.88
C LEU A 383 -21.06 -22.45 2.75
N ASP A 384 -20.74 -22.84 1.51
CA ASP A 384 -21.67 -22.74 0.37
C ASP A 384 -22.91 -23.60 0.57
N ALA A 385 -22.75 -24.83 1.07
CA ALA A 385 -23.86 -25.70 1.39
C ALA A 385 -24.82 -25.08 2.43
N TRP A 386 -24.28 -24.36 3.42
CA TRP A 386 -25.08 -23.65 4.41
C TRP A 386 -25.76 -22.39 3.85
N ILE A 387 -25.05 -21.59 3.05
CA ILE A 387 -25.60 -20.41 2.39
C ILE A 387 -26.74 -20.83 1.46
N GLY A 388 -26.52 -21.85 0.63
CA GLY A 388 -27.56 -22.47 -0.21
C GLY A 388 -28.29 -21.49 -1.13
N GLY A 389 -27.64 -20.39 -1.52
CA GLY A 389 -28.22 -19.28 -2.29
C GLY A 389 -29.20 -18.37 -1.52
N ASP A 390 -29.33 -18.53 -0.19
CA ASP A 390 -30.13 -17.64 0.65
C ASP A 390 -29.39 -16.32 0.88
N ALA A 391 -29.91 -15.22 0.30
CA ALA A 391 -29.32 -13.89 0.43
C ALA A 391 -29.21 -13.40 1.88
N SER A 392 -30.04 -13.91 2.81
CA SER A 392 -29.90 -13.58 4.23
C SER A 392 -28.71 -14.27 4.89
N ARG A 393 -28.19 -15.35 4.29
CA ARG A 393 -27.02 -16.08 4.76
C ARG A 393 -25.74 -15.70 4.06
N ALA A 394 -25.82 -15.02 2.92
CA ALA A 394 -24.65 -14.59 2.13
C ALA A 394 -23.60 -13.94 3.01
N THR A 395 -22.35 -14.41 2.90
CA THR A 395 -21.25 -14.00 3.76
C THR A 395 -20.19 -13.32 2.90
N ARG A 396 -20.12 -11.99 2.93
CA ARG A 396 -19.32 -11.17 2.01
C ARG A 396 -18.00 -10.70 2.61
N VAL A 397 -17.96 -10.37 3.89
CA VAL A 397 -16.73 -10.03 4.61
C VAL A 397 -16.71 -10.89 5.88
N ILE A 398 -15.80 -11.85 5.89
CA ILE A 398 -15.49 -12.68 7.06
C ILE A 398 -14.29 -12.05 7.74
N TYR A 399 -14.42 -11.72 9.02
CA TYR A 399 -13.28 -11.39 9.86
C TYR A 399 -13.09 -12.46 10.93
N VAL A 400 -11.86 -12.96 11.09
CA VAL A 400 -11.51 -13.93 12.13
C VAL A 400 -10.56 -13.29 13.13
N GLU A 401 -10.98 -13.26 14.39
CA GLU A 401 -10.20 -12.82 15.54
C GLU A 401 -9.76 -14.00 16.39
N PHE A 402 -8.51 -13.98 16.86
CA PHE A 402 -8.03 -14.88 17.91
C PHE A 402 -7.75 -14.09 19.20
N VAL A 403 -8.43 -14.45 20.28
CA VAL A 403 -8.15 -13.91 21.62
C VAL A 403 -7.16 -14.85 22.31
N VAL A 404 -5.87 -14.52 22.21
CA VAL A 404 -4.76 -15.36 22.68
C VAL A 404 -4.42 -15.06 24.15
N PRO A 405 -4.25 -16.07 25.03
CA PRO A 405 -3.80 -15.84 26.39
C PRO A 405 -2.32 -15.46 26.43
N GLY A 406 -1.92 -14.65 27.42
CA GLY A 406 -0.50 -14.29 27.60
C GLY A 406 0.40 -15.45 28.08
N THR A 407 -0.17 -16.60 28.44
CA THR A 407 0.57 -17.81 28.83
C THR A 407 -0.33 -19.05 28.78
N ILE A 408 0.26 -20.20 28.45
CA ILE A 408 -0.41 -21.51 28.46
C ILE A 408 -0.41 -22.20 29.82
N ALA A 409 0.27 -21.65 30.84
CA ALA A 409 0.41 -22.30 32.15
C ALA A 409 -0.94 -22.57 32.87
N GLY A 410 -2.00 -21.86 32.47
CA GLY A 410 -3.37 -22.07 32.98
C GLY A 410 -4.17 -23.14 32.24
N TYR A 411 -3.65 -23.68 31.13
CA TYR A 411 -4.32 -24.72 30.36
C TYR A 411 -4.31 -26.07 31.10
N PRO A 412 -5.33 -26.91 30.90
CA PRO A 412 -5.29 -28.31 31.34
C PRO A 412 -4.04 -29.01 30.77
N SER A 413 -3.44 -29.94 31.53
CA SER A 413 -2.21 -30.63 31.10
C SER A 413 -2.39 -31.32 29.76
N ASN A 414 -3.54 -31.96 29.55
CA ASN A 414 -3.84 -32.64 28.29
C ASN A 414 -4.07 -31.71 27.09
N VAL A 415 -4.11 -30.39 27.29
CA VAL A 415 -4.05 -29.40 26.19
C VAL A 415 -2.63 -28.94 25.96
N GLN A 416 -1.86 -28.77 27.04
CA GLN A 416 -0.44 -28.50 26.94
C GLN A 416 0.24 -29.60 26.12
N ASP A 417 -0.11 -30.88 26.37
CA ASP A 417 0.40 -32.03 25.60
C ASP A 417 0.08 -31.97 24.09
N LEU A 418 -0.92 -31.18 23.66
CA LEU A 418 -1.27 -30.98 22.24
C LEU A 418 -0.49 -29.84 21.57
N LEU A 419 0.19 -28.99 22.35
CA LEU A 419 0.99 -27.85 21.90
C LEU A 419 2.46 -28.28 21.82
N LEU A 420 2.84 -28.85 20.69
CA LEU A 420 4.12 -29.56 20.56
C LEU A 420 5.35 -28.68 20.80
N ASP A 421 5.26 -27.38 20.53
CA ASP A 421 6.33 -26.41 20.75
C ASP A 421 6.08 -25.49 21.97
N ALA A 422 5.09 -25.82 22.80
CA ALA A 422 4.65 -25.04 23.96
C ALA A 422 4.28 -23.58 23.63
N THR A 423 4.01 -23.26 22.36
CA THR A 423 3.54 -21.94 21.94
C THR A 423 2.07 -21.98 21.55
N ILE A 424 1.48 -20.80 21.36
CA ILE A 424 0.19 -20.66 20.68
C ILE A 424 0.45 -19.78 19.48
N ASP A 425 0.27 -20.34 18.30
CA ASP A 425 0.52 -19.66 17.03
C ASP A 425 -0.64 -19.88 16.06
N PRO A 426 -1.74 -19.13 16.25
CA PRO A 426 -2.97 -19.32 15.51
C PRO A 426 -2.85 -18.94 14.05
N ALA A 427 -3.54 -19.68 13.20
CA ALA A 427 -3.69 -19.36 11.78
C ALA A 427 -5.10 -19.69 11.27
N VAL A 428 -5.50 -18.97 10.23
CA VAL A 428 -6.72 -19.29 9.47
C VAL A 428 -6.32 -20.07 8.22
N ARG A 429 -7.02 -21.16 7.91
CA ARG A 429 -6.88 -21.89 6.65
C ARG A 429 -8.19 -21.93 5.89
N LEU A 430 -8.17 -21.59 4.61
CA LEU A 430 -9.28 -21.75 3.68
C LEU A 430 -9.06 -23.02 2.87
N LYS A 431 -10.08 -23.89 2.82
CA LYS A 431 -10.05 -25.15 2.07
C LYS A 431 -11.29 -25.26 1.19
N ASN A 432 -11.19 -26.02 0.09
CA ASN A 432 -12.28 -26.31 -0.82
C ASN A 432 -12.96 -25.05 -1.42
N GLY A 433 -12.16 -24.01 -1.71
CA GLY A 433 -12.64 -22.70 -2.19
C GLY A 433 -12.95 -22.61 -3.69
N ASP A 434 -13.17 -23.73 -4.38
CA ASP A 434 -13.42 -23.74 -5.83
C ASP A 434 -14.74 -24.44 -6.17
N PRO A 435 -15.86 -23.69 -6.38
CA PRO A 435 -16.01 -22.22 -6.39
C PRO A 435 -16.33 -21.59 -5.02
N LEU A 436 -16.40 -20.26 -4.99
CA LEU A 436 -16.90 -19.50 -3.83
C LEU A 436 -18.44 -19.38 -3.81
N PRO A 437 -19.09 -19.28 -2.63
CA PRO A 437 -20.55 -19.18 -2.50
C PRO A 437 -21.14 -17.86 -3.02
N ASN A 438 -20.43 -16.76 -2.83
CA ASN A 438 -20.76 -15.41 -3.28
C ASN A 438 -19.45 -14.61 -3.39
N GLU A 439 -19.53 -13.34 -3.80
CA GLU A 439 -18.42 -12.41 -3.65
C GLU A 439 -18.03 -12.31 -2.18
N MET A 440 -16.76 -12.53 -1.85
CA MET A 440 -16.34 -12.60 -0.46
C MET A 440 -14.89 -12.19 -0.22
N THR A 441 -14.65 -11.59 0.93
CA THR A 441 -13.32 -11.30 1.45
C THR A 441 -13.16 -11.99 2.79
N VAL A 442 -12.04 -12.68 2.99
CA VAL A 442 -11.66 -13.22 4.31
C VAL A 442 -10.50 -12.39 4.85
N ALA A 443 -10.66 -11.90 6.08
CA ALA A 443 -9.73 -11.04 6.77
C ALA A 443 -9.37 -11.57 8.16
N THR A 444 -8.12 -11.36 8.61
CA THR A 444 -7.66 -11.64 9.97
C THR A 444 -6.37 -10.87 10.26
N ASP A 445 -6.04 -10.59 11.52
CA ASP A 445 -4.74 -10.05 11.92
C ASP A 445 -3.65 -11.13 12.10
N TRP A 446 -3.98 -12.38 11.77
CA TRP A 446 -3.10 -13.55 11.86
C TRP A 446 -2.72 -14.10 10.47
N PRO A 447 -1.82 -15.09 10.40
CA PRO A 447 -1.46 -15.73 9.14
C PRO A 447 -2.66 -16.44 8.50
N LEU A 448 -2.77 -16.31 7.17
CA LEU A 448 -3.82 -16.94 6.37
C LEU A 448 -3.21 -17.95 5.38
N TYR A 449 -3.82 -19.13 5.32
CA TYR A 449 -3.43 -20.21 4.42
C TYR A 449 -4.56 -20.47 3.44
N VAL A 450 -4.21 -20.69 2.17
CA VAL A 450 -5.16 -21.16 1.16
C VAL A 450 -4.70 -22.53 0.70
N GLN A 451 -5.52 -23.55 0.93
CA GLN A 451 -5.25 -24.93 0.55
C GLN A 451 -6.05 -25.31 -0.71
N GLY A 452 -5.31 -25.61 -1.78
CA GLY A 452 -5.86 -26.00 -3.07
C GLY A 452 -6.36 -24.81 -3.89
N ASN A 453 -7.25 -25.11 -4.83
CA ASN A 453 -7.82 -24.08 -5.71
C ASN A 453 -8.72 -23.13 -4.92
N TYR A 454 -8.67 -21.85 -5.30
CA TYR A 454 -9.50 -20.81 -4.72
C TYR A 454 -10.07 -19.92 -5.83
N ASN A 455 -11.41 -19.84 -5.89
CA ASN A 455 -12.17 -18.95 -6.76
C ASN A 455 -11.92 -19.17 -8.28
N VAL A 456 -11.94 -20.41 -8.76
CA VAL A 456 -11.60 -20.70 -10.16
C VAL A 456 -12.82 -20.65 -11.08
N ALA A 457 -13.88 -21.40 -10.80
CA ALA A 457 -15.01 -21.50 -11.73
C ALA A 457 -16.39 -21.74 -11.08
N PRO A 458 -17.33 -20.78 -11.13
CA PRO A 458 -17.18 -19.43 -11.66
C PRO A 458 -16.38 -18.52 -10.71
N LYS A 459 -15.49 -17.72 -11.28
CA LYS A 459 -14.79 -16.66 -10.54
C LYS A 459 -15.78 -15.60 -10.05
N LYS A 460 -15.62 -15.17 -8.80
CA LYS A 460 -16.38 -14.09 -8.15
C LYS A 460 -15.41 -13.01 -7.63
N PRO A 461 -15.88 -11.78 -7.37
CA PRO A 461 -15.07 -10.79 -6.66
C PRO A 461 -14.61 -11.35 -5.29
N ALA A 462 -13.31 -11.56 -5.12
CA ALA A 462 -12.76 -12.23 -3.94
C ALA A 462 -11.52 -11.57 -3.38
N GLY A 463 -11.47 -11.42 -2.06
CA GLY A 463 -10.39 -10.78 -1.33
C GLY A 463 -9.79 -11.67 -0.24
N LEU A 464 -8.50 -11.52 0.01
CA LEU A 464 -7.79 -12.14 1.13
C LEU A 464 -7.00 -11.05 1.85
N ALA A 465 -7.23 -10.86 3.14
CA ALA A 465 -6.54 -9.87 3.96
C ALA A 465 -5.95 -10.53 5.21
N SER A 466 -4.63 -10.46 5.39
CA SER A 466 -3.99 -11.15 6.51
C SER A 466 -2.66 -10.51 6.92
N ASP A 467 -2.11 -10.93 8.06
CA ASP A 467 -0.72 -10.55 8.38
C ASP A 467 0.27 -11.11 7.35
N GLY A 468 0.03 -12.33 6.89
CA GLY A 468 0.77 -12.96 5.80
C GLY A 468 -0.05 -14.04 5.12
N LEU A 469 0.23 -14.32 3.85
CA LEU A 469 -0.51 -15.30 3.04
C LEU A 469 0.41 -16.44 2.60
N THR A 470 0.02 -17.68 2.92
CA THR A 470 0.71 -18.90 2.48
C THR A 470 -0.19 -19.73 1.58
N ILE A 471 0.37 -20.21 0.47
CA ILE A 471 -0.33 -21.08 -0.48
C ILE A 471 0.13 -22.52 -0.28
N LEU A 472 -0.85 -23.39 -0.04
CA LEU A 472 -0.70 -24.83 0.07
C LEU A 472 -1.44 -25.48 -1.10
N SER A 473 -0.83 -26.46 -1.75
CA SER A 473 -1.46 -27.16 -2.85
C SER A 473 -2.56 -28.10 -2.35
N LYS A 474 -3.36 -28.63 -3.28
CA LYS A 474 -4.41 -29.61 -2.96
C LYS A 474 -3.89 -30.94 -2.39
N GLU A 475 -2.60 -31.25 -2.53
CA GLU A 475 -2.00 -32.47 -1.97
C GLU A 475 -1.43 -32.24 -0.58
N TRP A 476 -1.48 -31.02 -0.06
CA TRP A 476 -1.02 -30.74 1.28
C TRP A 476 -1.69 -31.65 2.30
N ARG A 477 -0.88 -32.23 3.18
CA ARG A 477 -1.30 -33.08 4.30
C ARG A 477 -0.59 -32.63 5.55
N ASP A 478 -1.37 -32.23 6.54
CA ASP A 478 -0.86 -31.75 7.83
C ASP A 478 0.09 -32.75 8.50
N TRP A 479 -0.28 -34.04 8.50
CA TRP A 479 0.52 -35.10 9.09
C TRP A 479 1.85 -35.34 8.37
N GLU A 480 1.98 -34.96 7.10
CA GLU A 480 3.26 -35.03 6.40
C GLU A 480 4.22 -33.91 6.83
N ASN A 481 3.70 -32.88 7.50
CA ASN A 481 4.42 -31.69 7.94
C ASN A 481 4.37 -31.52 9.47
N ARG A 482 4.07 -32.59 10.21
CA ARG A 482 4.02 -32.64 11.67
C ARG A 482 4.89 -33.82 12.15
N PRO A 483 5.59 -33.74 13.29
CA PRO A 483 6.31 -34.90 13.81
C PRO A 483 5.33 -36.00 14.20
N ASP A 484 5.75 -37.26 14.06
CA ASP A 484 5.02 -38.40 14.63
C ASP A 484 4.96 -38.23 16.17
N ASP A 485 3.86 -38.65 16.80
CA ASP A 485 3.70 -38.48 18.25
C ASP A 485 4.82 -39.15 19.06
N GLU A 486 5.40 -40.27 18.56
CA GLU A 486 6.56 -40.94 19.18
C GLU A 486 7.79 -40.03 19.34
N ILE A 487 7.96 -39.02 18.47
CA ILE A 487 9.10 -38.06 18.52
C ILE A 487 8.96 -37.11 19.71
N VAL A 488 7.73 -36.82 20.12
CA VAL A 488 7.39 -35.88 21.20
C VAL A 488 7.02 -36.59 22.50
N GLU A 489 6.72 -37.90 22.47
CA GLU A 489 6.45 -38.72 23.65
C GLU A 489 7.62 -38.74 24.65
N ASP A 490 8.87 -38.84 24.17
CA ASP A 490 10.08 -38.83 25.02
C ASP A 490 10.32 -37.49 25.71
N CYS A 491 9.55 -36.45 25.34
CA CYS A 491 9.71 -35.08 25.81
C CYS A 491 8.75 -34.71 26.95
N GLU A 492 8.05 -35.70 27.51
CA GLU A 492 7.19 -35.56 28.69
C GLU A 492 6.15 -34.41 28.57
N GLY A 493 5.69 -34.14 27.35
CA GLY A 493 4.47 -33.36 27.08
C GLY A 493 4.67 -31.92 26.58
N LEU A 494 5.87 -31.33 26.56
CA LEU A 494 6.07 -29.96 26.04
C LEU A 494 7.54 -29.67 25.67
N VAL A 495 7.76 -28.91 24.59
CA VAL A 495 9.09 -28.38 24.22
C VAL A 495 9.19 -26.90 24.56
N PHE A 496 10.06 -26.49 25.48
CA PHE A 496 10.27 -25.06 25.80
C PHE A 496 11.64 -24.76 26.42
N ASP A 497 11.97 -23.47 26.58
CA ASP A 497 13.22 -23.04 27.23
C ASP A 497 13.32 -23.56 28.68
N GLY A 498 14.26 -24.49 28.91
CA GLY A 498 14.43 -25.20 30.18
C GLY A 498 13.91 -26.64 30.19
N HIS A 499 13.15 -27.03 29.17
CA HIS A 499 12.71 -28.40 28.87
C HIS A 499 12.89 -28.68 27.36
N PRO A 500 14.15 -28.75 26.88
CA PRO A 500 14.42 -29.03 25.48
C PRO A 500 14.05 -30.48 25.13
N CYS A 501 13.61 -30.68 23.89
CA CYS A 501 13.25 -31.97 23.34
C CYS A 501 14.20 -32.31 22.19
N PRO A 502 15.29 -33.06 22.47
CA PRO A 502 16.32 -33.30 21.46
C PRO A 502 15.80 -34.01 20.21
N ASP A 503 14.79 -34.88 20.35
CA ASP A 503 14.22 -35.61 19.23
C ASP A 503 13.33 -34.72 18.34
N PHE A 504 12.53 -33.84 18.93
CA PHE A 504 11.81 -32.79 18.18
C PHE A 504 12.79 -31.84 17.47
N GLU A 505 13.83 -31.37 18.18
CA GLU A 505 14.87 -30.50 17.58
C GLU A 505 15.57 -31.19 16.41
N ALA A 506 15.88 -32.49 16.55
CA ALA A 506 16.49 -33.29 15.50
C ALA A 506 15.54 -33.52 14.30
N TRP A 507 14.25 -33.73 14.57
CA TRP A 507 13.22 -33.84 13.53
C TRP A 507 13.06 -32.52 12.78
N ALA A 508 12.91 -31.40 13.49
CA ALA A 508 12.76 -30.08 12.90
C ALA A 508 13.97 -29.72 12.02
N ALA A 509 15.19 -30.01 12.49
CA ALA A 509 16.41 -29.84 11.70
C ALA A 509 16.49 -30.74 10.45
N GLY A 510 15.79 -31.87 10.45
CA GLY A 510 15.70 -32.84 9.35
C GLY A 510 14.41 -32.76 8.53
N TRP A 511 13.52 -31.82 8.85
CA TRP A 511 12.22 -31.66 8.20
C TRP A 511 12.41 -31.36 6.70
N ASP A 512 11.53 -31.93 5.89
CA ASP A 512 11.57 -31.80 4.43
C ASP A 512 10.18 -31.43 3.90
N TYR A 513 10.16 -30.58 2.88
CA TYR A 513 8.94 -30.13 2.23
C TYR A 513 8.31 -31.24 1.38
N ARG A 514 7.01 -31.11 1.06
CA ARG A 514 6.25 -32.11 0.28
C ARG A 514 6.00 -31.67 -1.16
N GLU A 515 5.78 -32.61 -2.08
CA GLU A 515 5.56 -32.26 -3.50
C GLU A 515 4.18 -31.61 -3.70
N ALA A 516 4.17 -30.34 -4.11
CA ALA A 516 2.96 -29.61 -4.46
C ALA A 516 2.35 -30.08 -5.79
N ARG A 517 1.07 -29.78 -6.01
CA ARG A 517 0.38 -29.85 -7.31
C ARG A 517 0.05 -28.47 -7.86
N GLU A 518 -0.26 -28.47 -9.15
CA GLU A 518 -0.80 -27.30 -9.85
C GLU A 518 -2.02 -26.78 -9.10
N THR A 519 -1.99 -25.48 -8.82
CA THR A 519 -2.96 -24.78 -7.97
C THR A 519 -3.28 -23.44 -8.60
N THR A 520 -4.54 -23.03 -8.54
CA THR A 520 -5.02 -21.74 -9.05
C THR A 520 -5.69 -20.95 -7.94
N VAL A 521 -5.26 -19.72 -7.72
CA VAL A 521 -5.85 -18.78 -6.75
C VAL A 521 -6.19 -17.49 -7.48
N ASN A 522 -7.47 -17.11 -7.44
CA ASN A 522 -7.95 -15.85 -7.99
C ASN A 522 -8.48 -14.95 -6.87
N ALA A 523 -7.72 -13.93 -6.46
CA ALA A 523 -8.13 -13.02 -5.38
C ALA A 523 -7.31 -11.72 -5.38
N GLY A 524 -7.91 -10.63 -4.88
CA GLY A 524 -7.15 -9.47 -4.41
C GLY A 524 -6.55 -9.78 -3.05
N VAL A 525 -5.23 -9.64 -2.90
CA VAL A 525 -4.51 -9.98 -1.67
C VAL A 525 -4.00 -8.71 -1.02
N ILE A 526 -4.33 -8.53 0.26
CA ILE A 526 -3.73 -7.56 1.17
C ILE A 526 -2.96 -8.36 2.23
N ALA A 527 -1.64 -8.31 2.22
CA ALA A 527 -0.84 -9.04 3.19
C ALA A 527 0.42 -8.28 3.57
N GLY A 528 0.91 -8.54 4.78
CA GLY A 528 2.20 -8.04 5.22
C GLY A 528 3.34 -8.71 4.46
N HIS A 529 4.42 -7.95 4.27
CA HIS A 529 5.69 -8.46 3.75
C HIS A 529 6.77 -8.25 4.81
N TRP A 530 7.77 -9.12 4.86
CA TRP A 530 8.96 -8.87 5.67
C TRP A 530 10.00 -8.12 4.80
N PRO A 531 10.26 -6.82 5.03
CA PRO A 531 11.12 -6.03 4.15
C PRO A 531 12.60 -6.39 4.31
N THR A 532 13.37 -6.31 3.22
CA THR A 532 14.82 -6.26 3.35
C THR A 532 15.20 -4.97 4.07
N PRO A 533 15.94 -5.00 5.20
CA PRO A 533 16.08 -3.86 6.09
C PRO A 533 16.66 -2.61 5.45
N CYS A 534 17.62 -2.77 4.54
CA CYS A 534 18.23 -1.64 3.85
C CYS A 534 19.01 -2.04 2.58
N ASP A 535 19.43 -1.02 1.84
CA ASP A 535 20.15 -1.11 0.58
C ASP A 535 21.65 -1.33 0.81
N HIS A 536 22.23 -2.34 0.16
CA HIS A 536 23.66 -2.68 0.27
C HIS A 536 24.59 -1.54 -0.14
N HIS A 537 24.10 -0.58 -0.92
CA HIS A 537 24.87 0.59 -1.31
C HIS A 537 24.99 1.64 -0.19
N ASP A 538 24.16 1.56 0.86
CA ASP A 538 24.20 2.49 1.98
C ASP A 538 25.39 2.22 2.92
N VAL A 539 26.06 3.30 3.32
CA VAL A 539 27.30 3.26 4.14
C VAL A 539 27.09 2.57 5.50
N GLY A 540 25.85 2.58 6.02
CA GLY A 540 25.46 1.91 7.27
C GLY A 540 24.93 0.49 7.09
N CYS A 541 24.78 0.04 5.84
CA CYS A 541 24.23 -1.25 5.44
C CYS A 541 25.25 -2.15 4.79
N ALA A 542 26.42 -1.61 4.44
CA ALA A 542 27.59 -2.38 4.06
C ALA A 542 27.84 -3.46 5.11
N ALA A 543 27.76 -4.72 4.66
CA ALA A 543 28.15 -5.90 5.40
C ALA A 543 29.37 -5.60 6.29
N ASP A 544 29.37 -6.17 7.48
CA ASP A 544 30.54 -6.36 8.34
C ASP A 544 31.71 -7.11 7.67
N GLY A 545 31.72 -7.22 6.34
CA GLY A 545 32.66 -7.97 5.52
C GLY A 545 32.30 -9.45 5.42
N SER A 546 31.18 -9.91 5.99
CA SER A 546 30.67 -11.27 5.82
C SER A 546 29.57 -11.33 4.77
N ASP A 547 29.54 -12.41 3.99
CA ASP A 547 28.43 -12.73 3.06
C ASP A 547 27.15 -13.17 3.81
N ASP A 548 27.19 -13.24 5.15
CA ASP A 548 26.15 -13.80 6.01
C ASP A 548 25.03 -12.76 6.29
N PHE A 549 25.37 -11.47 6.41
CA PHE A 549 24.38 -10.38 6.63
C PHE A 549 23.34 -10.24 5.50
N TYR A 550 23.58 -10.77 4.31
CA TYR A 550 22.63 -10.62 3.19
C TYR A 550 21.88 -11.90 2.85
N GLN A 551 22.34 -13.06 3.33
CA GLN A 551 21.60 -14.32 3.19
C GLN A 551 20.46 -14.42 4.21
N ASP A 552 20.63 -13.82 5.39
CA ASP A 552 19.65 -13.92 6.48
C ASP A 552 18.57 -12.83 6.44
N TRP A 553 18.74 -11.78 5.63
CA TRP A 553 17.93 -10.55 5.72
C TRP A 553 17.15 -10.20 4.45
N TYR A 554 17.18 -11.04 3.42
CA TYR A 554 16.33 -10.84 2.24
C TYR A 554 14.87 -11.19 2.57
N GLY A 555 13.96 -10.27 2.22
CA GLY A 555 12.51 -10.41 2.52
C GLY A 555 11.76 -11.44 1.67
N GLY A 556 12.32 -11.80 0.52
CA GLY A 556 11.69 -12.64 -0.50
C GLY A 556 11.03 -11.86 -1.65
N GLY A 557 10.87 -10.54 -1.50
CA GLY A 557 10.33 -9.64 -2.53
C GLY A 557 8.93 -10.03 -3.00
N ILE A 558 8.51 -9.49 -4.14
CA ILE A 558 7.22 -9.83 -4.74
C ILE A 558 7.12 -11.32 -5.08
N GLU A 559 8.21 -11.95 -5.50
CA GLU A 559 8.20 -13.34 -5.94
C GLU A 559 7.88 -14.35 -4.83
N ASN A 560 7.99 -13.93 -3.57
CA ASN A 560 7.62 -14.70 -2.38
C ASN A 560 6.60 -13.97 -1.50
N PHE A 561 5.86 -13.01 -2.07
CA PHE A 561 4.80 -12.30 -1.38
C PHE A 561 3.68 -13.25 -0.94
N PRO A 562 3.10 -14.10 -1.83
CA PRO A 562 2.53 -15.36 -1.38
C PRO A 562 3.68 -16.28 -0.97
N ARG A 563 3.61 -16.79 0.25
CA ARG A 563 4.58 -17.74 0.81
C ARG A 563 4.24 -19.17 0.41
N PHE A 564 5.23 -20.05 0.52
CA PHE A 564 5.13 -21.45 0.14
C PHE A 564 5.87 -22.33 1.14
N LEU A 565 5.34 -23.52 1.42
CA LEU A 565 5.94 -24.53 2.30
C LEU A 565 6.21 -25.88 1.60
N GLU A 566 6.00 -25.95 0.30
CA GLU A 566 6.07 -27.18 -0.49
C GLU A 566 7.20 -27.14 -1.54
N SER A 567 7.61 -28.32 -2.00
CA SER A 567 8.30 -28.46 -3.28
C SER A 567 7.34 -28.26 -4.43
N TRP A 568 7.42 -27.12 -5.12
CA TRP A 568 6.72 -26.94 -6.39
C TRP A 568 7.48 -27.58 -7.55
N ARG A 569 7.85 -28.85 -7.34
CA ARG A 569 8.61 -29.70 -8.24
C ARG A 569 7.95 -31.07 -8.31
N GLN A 570 7.85 -31.61 -9.52
CA GLN A 570 7.43 -32.98 -9.75
C GLN A 570 8.39 -33.64 -10.71
N SER A 571 9.03 -34.73 -10.28
CA SER A 571 10.06 -35.43 -11.08
C SER A 571 11.14 -34.45 -11.61
N GLY A 572 11.48 -33.43 -10.83
CA GLY A 572 12.46 -32.37 -11.17
C GLY A 572 11.92 -31.20 -12.01
N ALA A 573 10.74 -31.32 -12.63
CA ALA A 573 10.10 -30.23 -13.38
C ALA A 573 9.37 -29.26 -12.43
N LYS A 574 9.28 -27.98 -12.80
CA LYS A 574 8.49 -27.00 -12.03
C LYS A 574 7.00 -27.30 -12.16
N VAL A 575 6.29 -27.19 -11.05
CA VAL A 575 4.82 -27.18 -10.99
C VAL A 575 4.34 -25.74 -11.16
N LEU A 576 3.21 -25.57 -11.87
CA LEU A 576 2.67 -24.26 -12.17
C LEU A 576 1.78 -23.78 -11.01
N PHE A 577 1.99 -22.55 -10.56
CA PHE A 577 1.07 -21.86 -9.67
C PHE A 577 0.46 -20.69 -10.45
N HIS A 578 -0.86 -20.75 -10.61
CA HIS A 578 -1.63 -19.72 -11.28
C HIS A 578 -2.16 -18.73 -10.26
N PHE A 579 -1.77 -17.47 -10.41
CA PHE A 579 -2.34 -16.38 -9.65
C PHE A 579 -2.99 -15.39 -10.61
N ARG A 580 -4.27 -15.05 -10.37
CA ARG A 580 -4.95 -13.92 -11.02
C ARG A 580 -5.45 -12.99 -9.93
N GLY A 581 -4.92 -11.79 -9.86
CA GLY A 581 -5.29 -10.91 -8.75
C GLY A 581 -4.46 -9.66 -8.66
N ALA A 582 -4.42 -9.13 -7.44
CA ALA A 582 -3.63 -7.97 -7.08
C ALA A 582 -2.85 -8.32 -5.80
N LEU A 583 -1.58 -7.92 -5.73
CA LEU A 583 -0.69 -8.16 -4.59
C LEU A 583 -0.40 -6.83 -3.91
N ILE A 584 -1.05 -6.59 -2.78
CA ILE A 584 -1.00 -5.34 -2.04
C ILE A 584 -0.30 -5.59 -0.72
N SER A 585 0.83 -4.92 -0.51
CA SER A 585 1.59 -4.92 0.75
C SER A 585 1.51 -3.55 1.43
N PRO A 586 0.52 -3.31 2.31
CA PRO A 586 0.36 -2.02 2.96
C PRO A 586 1.24 -1.86 4.21
N PHE A 587 1.77 -2.96 4.77
CA PHE A 587 2.51 -2.95 6.03
C PHE A 587 3.58 -4.04 6.08
N THR A 588 4.52 -3.88 7.02
CA THR A 588 5.40 -4.95 7.47
C THR A 588 4.62 -5.94 8.33
N SER A 589 4.82 -7.24 8.10
CA SER A 589 4.21 -8.31 8.90
C SER A 589 4.69 -8.27 10.37
N GLN A 590 3.78 -8.57 11.31
CA GLN A 590 4.00 -8.63 12.76
C GLN A 590 3.76 -10.03 13.35
N LYS A 591 3.22 -10.98 12.57
CA LYS A 591 2.96 -12.37 13.01
C LYS A 591 3.72 -13.42 12.21
N THR A 592 4.28 -13.04 11.07
CA THR A 592 5.01 -13.94 10.19
C THR A 592 6.33 -13.29 9.75
N GLU A 593 7.21 -13.21 10.73
CA GLU A 593 8.48 -12.49 10.68
C GLU A 593 9.63 -13.35 10.15
N GLY A 594 9.38 -14.64 9.85
CA GLY A 594 10.36 -15.58 9.34
C GLY A 594 11.08 -15.07 8.08
N THR A 595 12.41 -15.14 8.11
CA THR A 595 13.27 -14.66 7.03
C THR A 595 13.22 -15.58 5.82
N TRP A 596 13.51 -15.04 4.63
CA TRP A 596 13.62 -15.90 3.46
C TRP A 596 15.03 -16.46 3.34
N ASN A 597 15.18 -17.77 3.56
CA ASN A 597 16.45 -18.49 3.38
C ASN A 597 16.35 -19.64 2.35
N GLY A 598 15.17 -19.87 1.76
CA GLY A 598 14.94 -20.81 0.66
C GLY A 598 15.15 -22.30 1.00
N SER A 599 15.24 -22.67 2.28
CA SER A 599 15.43 -24.06 2.73
C SER A 599 14.11 -24.83 2.81
N TYR A 600 13.01 -24.14 3.13
CA TYR A 600 11.72 -24.72 3.46
C TYR A 600 10.76 -24.94 2.29
N TYR A 601 11.15 -24.57 1.07
CA TYR A 601 10.32 -24.78 -0.12
C TYR A 601 11.15 -24.83 -1.41
N ARG A 602 10.53 -25.24 -2.52
CA ARG A 602 11.06 -25.02 -3.87
C ARG A 602 10.08 -24.18 -4.68
N PRO A 603 10.52 -23.10 -5.34
CA PRO A 603 9.59 -22.16 -5.96
C PRO A 603 8.88 -22.75 -7.19
N PRO A 604 7.60 -22.40 -7.41
CA PRO A 604 6.83 -22.82 -8.58
C PRO A 604 7.31 -22.14 -9.87
N ALA A 605 6.82 -22.64 -11.01
CA ALA A 605 6.67 -21.79 -12.18
C ALA A 605 5.51 -20.81 -11.89
N ARG A 606 5.77 -19.52 -12.02
CA ARG A 606 4.79 -18.48 -11.70
C ARG A 606 4.05 -18.10 -12.96
N ASP A 607 2.76 -18.39 -12.99
CA ASP A 607 1.84 -17.80 -13.95
C ASP A 607 1.03 -16.75 -13.19
N TRP A 608 1.62 -15.57 -13.00
CA TRP A 608 1.04 -14.46 -12.24
C TRP A 608 0.54 -13.41 -13.20
N ALA A 609 -0.73 -13.10 -13.13
CA ALA A 609 -1.30 -12.01 -13.91
C ALA A 609 -2.23 -11.18 -13.05
N PHE A 610 -2.40 -9.94 -13.47
CA PHE A 610 -3.41 -9.07 -12.91
C PHE A 610 -4.81 -9.60 -13.22
N ASP A 611 -5.73 -9.52 -12.26
CA ASP A 611 -7.13 -9.76 -12.55
C ASP A 611 -7.76 -8.53 -13.21
N THR A 612 -8.03 -8.64 -14.52
CA THR A 612 -8.62 -7.54 -15.28
C THR A 612 -10.02 -7.16 -14.82
N ASP A 613 -10.72 -8.02 -14.07
CA ASP A 613 -12.03 -7.71 -13.50
C ASP A 613 -11.92 -6.58 -12.46
N PHE A 614 -10.76 -6.41 -11.82
CA PHE A 614 -10.55 -5.31 -10.86
C PHE A 614 -10.47 -3.93 -11.52
N ARG A 615 -10.58 -3.85 -12.86
CA ARG A 615 -10.80 -2.59 -13.58
C ARG A 615 -12.25 -2.13 -13.54
N ASP A 616 -13.17 -3.02 -13.20
CA ASP A 616 -14.58 -2.70 -13.02
C ASP A 616 -14.87 -2.49 -11.53
N PRO A 617 -15.29 -1.29 -11.11
CA PRO A 617 -15.67 -1.02 -9.73
C PRO A 617 -16.75 -1.97 -9.17
N GLU A 618 -17.60 -2.55 -10.03
CA GLU A 618 -18.64 -3.51 -9.62
C GLU A 618 -18.10 -4.92 -9.35
N LEU A 619 -16.87 -5.21 -9.79
CA LEU A 619 -16.24 -6.52 -9.65
C LEU A 619 -15.07 -6.53 -8.64
N LEU A 620 -14.97 -5.48 -7.83
CA LEU A 620 -14.00 -5.42 -6.74
C LEU A 620 -14.41 -6.31 -5.56
N PRO A 621 -13.45 -6.94 -4.86
CA PRO A 621 -13.71 -7.67 -3.63
C PRO A 621 -14.52 -6.85 -2.61
N PRO A 622 -15.46 -7.44 -1.87
CA PRO A 622 -16.14 -6.75 -0.79
C PRO A 622 -15.15 -6.17 0.23
N GLY A 623 -15.36 -4.92 0.67
CA GLY A 623 -14.44 -4.25 1.61
C GLY A 623 -13.14 -3.75 0.99
N THR A 624 -13.03 -3.65 -0.34
CA THR A 624 -11.84 -3.10 -1.02
C THR A 624 -11.49 -1.71 -0.49
N PRO A 625 -10.29 -1.51 0.08
CA PRO A 625 -9.82 -0.19 0.52
C PRO A 625 -9.51 0.73 -0.65
N ASN A 626 -9.59 2.04 -0.43
CA ASN A 626 -9.21 3.07 -1.40
C ASN A 626 -7.91 3.77 -0.98
N VAL A 627 -7.13 4.26 -1.93
CA VAL A 627 -6.00 5.15 -1.68
C VAL A 627 -6.31 6.56 -2.15
N GLY A 628 -5.88 7.55 -1.37
CA GLY A 628 -6.16 8.96 -1.64
C GLY A 628 -5.14 9.59 -2.60
N SER A 629 -5.63 10.33 -3.59
CA SER A 629 -4.83 11.21 -4.47
C SER A 629 -5.52 12.56 -4.63
N VAL A 630 -4.75 13.64 -4.73
CA VAL A 630 -5.27 15.00 -4.97
C VAL A 630 -4.55 15.60 -6.15
N ILE A 631 -5.30 16.04 -7.16
CA ILE A 631 -4.74 16.64 -8.37
C ILE A 631 -5.32 18.05 -8.56
N ARG A 632 -4.42 19.03 -8.69
CA ARG A 632 -4.77 20.39 -9.10
C ARG A 632 -5.15 20.40 -10.58
N THR A 633 -6.36 20.85 -10.90
CA THR A 633 -6.88 20.86 -12.28
C THR A 633 -6.83 22.24 -12.92
N ALA A 634 -6.99 23.31 -12.14
CA ALA A 634 -6.85 24.67 -12.62
C ALA A 634 -6.44 25.60 -11.49
N MET A 635 -5.72 26.66 -11.85
CA MET A 635 -5.43 27.79 -10.99
C MET A 635 -5.78 29.05 -11.76
N ARG A 636 -6.47 29.97 -11.11
CA ARG A 636 -6.69 31.33 -11.63
C ARG A 636 -6.39 32.34 -10.56
N GLU A 637 -5.80 33.45 -10.98
CA GLU A 637 -5.67 34.62 -10.14
C GLU A 637 -7.05 35.15 -9.76
N ALA A 638 -7.19 35.54 -8.50
CA ALA A 638 -8.37 36.15 -7.96
C ALA A 638 -8.00 37.57 -7.56
N PHE A 639 -8.59 38.51 -8.31
CA PHE A 639 -8.51 39.97 -8.18
C PHE A 639 -7.32 40.65 -8.85
#